data_AF-A0A4Z2CUW4-F1
#
_entry.id   AF-A0A4Z2CUW4-F1
#
_cell.length_a   1.000
_cell.length_b   1.000
_cell.length_c   1.000
_cell.angle_alpha   90.00
_cell.angle_beta   90.00
_cell.angle_gamma   90.00
#
_symmetry.space_group_name_H-M   'P 1'
#
loop_
_entity.id
_entity.type
_entity.pdbx_description
1 polymer ?
#
loop_
_entity_poly.entity_id
_entity_poly.type
_entity_poly.pdbx_seq_one_letter_code
_entity_poly.pdbx_strand_id
1 'polypeptide(L)'
;MYTVTEHWSLVRLPQGDSCDIPNPEPGLAQDDISHLRFLELPNRLAMSIALIQRAESALLAEERASAVKAWEDDNICLISSYAMNLVQIDNSVRIPPSGWKCARCDLRDNLWMNLTDGTILCGRKFWDGSGGNNHAVEHYEKTKYPLAVKLGTITPKGGEVYSYPEDSMVTDPKLAEHLAHFGIDIMLMRKTEKTMAELEVDANERLGEWLTLQESNHTLEARYGPGMTGLRNLGNTCYMNAVLQVLFSIAQFRSYYAYQLPIWSEEALDLFTANDHPLLPVDHIGLQFSKLGHGLCSGDHSWLVPNNVNHPKQGPVPILPGIRPILFRRLMGAHNSTFATKQQQDACEFLIYLLDLLEQKANSEELGKVHPSNVMRFSVEERLQCGLTKKVSYRTGHEWILSIPVPMEAAINQKAVDDFEKRLVEAELNGVRLSPDEVVRPIIPIEACLSAWSETEKISDFKSPASQPPGAKTFALRSNRLLNFPAYLCIQVERFTVGADWLPKKLDVEIDLKSTAESSTDWFIDLSSLRAPSGSRPLPGEQLMPTDEEIGSEQMTVDDNDVQFDMTVINELLMMGFTLEAAQKACRFTQNTGVESATNWLMEHLDDPDLNDPLPSGYHQQSVAVPSNTISTTTATSIDENSVEMMMAMGFSRQQAIIALQHTNSNLEQAADWALSNPNELETLLLQSQASATTTTSSRKSHSSDEVRNTEITSSPDPPLSDGGSKYELFAFISHMGKSTNDGHYVVHIKRSFLAKCIPHEPPVYHVGSPICGGSDKEWIIFNDEKVAKSECPPHRHAYLYFFRRIDADKSN
;
A
#
# COMPACT_ATOMS: atom_id res chain seq x y z
N MET A 1 -40.84 -1.16 13.37
CA MET A 1 -40.09 -2.44 13.23
C MET A 1 -40.26 -2.88 11.80
N TYR A 2 -39.17 -3.31 11.14
CA TYR A 2 -39.24 -4.01 9.86
C TYR A 2 -38.90 -5.46 10.12
N THR A 3 -39.63 -6.38 9.52
CA THR A 3 -39.31 -7.81 9.52
C THR A 3 -38.57 -8.12 8.23
N VAL A 4 -37.30 -8.52 8.33
CA VAL A 4 -36.56 -9.08 7.20
C VAL A 4 -36.96 -10.55 7.11
N THR A 5 -37.48 -10.97 5.95
CA THR A 5 -37.80 -12.37 5.67
C THR A 5 -36.97 -12.84 4.49
N GLU A 6 -36.20 -13.90 4.69
CA GLU A 6 -35.49 -14.57 3.61
C GLU A 6 -36.49 -15.41 2.79
N HIS A 7 -36.28 -15.45 1.47
CA HIS A 7 -37.07 -16.25 0.54
C HIS A 7 -36.11 -16.98 -0.39
N TRP A 8 -36.24 -18.29 -0.45
CA TRP A 8 -35.38 -19.16 -1.26
C TRP A 8 -36.19 -19.72 -2.42
N SER A 9 -35.58 -19.85 -3.60
CA SER A 9 -36.17 -20.55 -4.73
C SER A 9 -35.11 -21.36 -5.47
N LEU A 10 -35.50 -22.54 -5.92
CA LEU A 10 -34.69 -23.40 -6.79
C LEU A 10 -35.06 -23.10 -8.24
N VAL A 11 -34.13 -22.56 -9.03
CA VAL A 11 -34.36 -22.17 -10.43
C VAL A 11 -33.53 -23.06 -11.37
N ARG A 12 -34.18 -23.61 -12.41
CA ARG A 12 -33.51 -24.37 -13.47
C ARG A 12 -33.24 -23.48 -14.69
N LEU A 13 -31.97 -23.17 -14.93
CA LEU A 13 -31.53 -22.47 -16.14
C LEU A 13 -31.26 -23.46 -17.28
N PRO A 14 -31.48 -23.08 -18.56
CA PRO A 14 -32.02 -21.79 -19.03
C PRO A 14 -33.56 -21.72 -19.06
N GLN A 15 -34.29 -22.78 -18.73
CA GLN A 15 -35.77 -22.82 -18.91
C GLN A 15 -36.53 -21.84 -18.01
N GLY A 16 -35.96 -21.45 -16.87
CA GLY A 16 -36.55 -20.50 -15.93
C GLY A 16 -37.58 -21.10 -14.96
N ASP A 17 -37.76 -22.43 -14.97
CA ASP A 17 -38.65 -23.11 -14.02
C ASP A 17 -38.15 -22.86 -12.59
N SER A 18 -39.03 -22.33 -11.73
CA SER A 18 -38.72 -22.03 -10.33
C SER A 18 -39.63 -22.80 -9.37
N CYS A 19 -39.09 -23.14 -8.20
CA CYS A 19 -39.81 -23.77 -7.10
C CYS A 19 -39.46 -23.06 -5.80
N ASP A 20 -40.46 -22.58 -5.06
CA ASP A 20 -40.27 -21.88 -3.79
C ASP A 20 -39.85 -22.87 -2.69
N ILE A 21 -38.80 -22.50 -1.96
CA ILE A 21 -38.21 -23.29 -0.88
C ILE A 21 -38.45 -22.55 0.44
N PRO A 22 -39.12 -23.17 1.44
CA PRO A 22 -39.35 -22.51 2.72
C PRO A 22 -38.06 -22.44 3.55
N ASN A 23 -38.08 -21.55 4.54
CA ASN A 23 -36.98 -21.43 5.49
C ASN A 23 -36.98 -22.60 6.49
N PRO A 24 -35.80 -23.07 6.94
CA PRO A 24 -35.68 -24.00 8.04
C PRO A 24 -36.10 -23.34 9.37
N GLU A 25 -36.58 -24.13 10.33
CA GLU A 25 -36.78 -23.63 11.70
C GLU A 25 -35.42 -23.39 12.40
N PRO A 26 -35.29 -22.31 13.20
CA PRO A 26 -34.04 -21.97 13.88
C PRO A 26 -33.70 -22.98 14.98
N GLY A 27 -32.43 -23.39 15.05
CA GLY A 27 -31.90 -24.28 16.10
C GLY A 27 -31.92 -25.79 15.75
N LEU A 28 -32.39 -26.16 14.56
CA LEU A 28 -32.29 -27.53 14.05
C LEU A 28 -30.92 -27.83 13.44
N ALA A 29 -30.56 -29.12 13.37
CA ALA A 29 -29.28 -29.59 12.82
C ALA A 29 -29.12 -29.25 11.33
N GLN A 30 -27.86 -29.15 10.86
CA GLN A 30 -27.54 -28.74 9.50
C GLN A 30 -28.07 -29.70 8.42
N ASP A 31 -28.15 -30.99 8.74
CA ASP A 31 -28.64 -32.06 7.88
C ASP A 31 -30.17 -32.25 7.92
N ASP A 32 -30.90 -31.49 8.77
CA ASP A 32 -32.35 -31.65 8.85
C ASP A 32 -33.07 -31.11 7.60
N ILE A 33 -33.86 -31.98 6.98
CA ILE A 33 -34.68 -31.73 5.80
C ILE A 33 -36.19 -31.68 6.13
N SER A 34 -36.58 -31.64 7.42
CA SER A 34 -37.99 -31.69 7.86
C SER A 34 -38.88 -30.69 7.11
N HIS A 35 -38.41 -29.45 6.96
CA HIS A 35 -39.08 -28.36 6.28
C HIS A 35 -39.19 -28.53 4.75
N LEU A 36 -38.45 -29.47 4.15
CA LEU A 36 -38.45 -29.73 2.70
C LEU A 36 -39.27 -30.97 2.30
N ARG A 37 -39.72 -31.80 3.27
CA ARG A 37 -40.35 -33.10 2.98
C ARG A 37 -41.61 -33.01 2.12
N PHE A 38 -42.37 -31.91 2.24
CA PHE A 38 -43.61 -31.69 1.49
C PHE A 38 -43.38 -31.40 -0.01
N LEU A 39 -42.14 -31.12 -0.44
CA LEU A 39 -41.78 -30.90 -1.84
C LEU A 39 -41.37 -32.18 -2.57
N GLU A 40 -41.35 -33.34 -1.88
CA GLU A 40 -40.98 -34.66 -2.43
C GLU A 40 -39.63 -34.70 -3.19
N LEU A 41 -38.71 -33.79 -2.86
CA LEU A 41 -37.42 -33.67 -3.54
C LEU A 41 -36.53 -34.91 -3.32
N PRO A 42 -35.68 -35.30 -4.30
CA PRO A 42 -34.68 -36.34 -4.10
C PRO A 42 -33.78 -36.04 -2.90
N ASN A 43 -33.53 -37.04 -2.05
CA ASN A 43 -32.85 -36.84 -0.76
C ASN A 43 -31.52 -36.07 -0.88
N ARG A 44 -30.70 -36.37 -1.91
CA ARG A 44 -29.45 -35.63 -2.19
C ARG A 44 -29.68 -34.14 -2.41
N LEU A 45 -30.72 -33.76 -3.14
CA LEU A 45 -31.07 -32.36 -3.41
C LEU A 45 -31.63 -31.68 -2.16
N ALA A 46 -32.51 -32.36 -1.41
CA ALA A 46 -33.04 -31.84 -0.14
C ALA A 46 -31.91 -31.59 0.87
N MET A 47 -30.95 -32.52 1.00
CA MET A 47 -29.76 -32.34 1.84
C MET A 47 -28.89 -31.16 1.35
N SER A 48 -28.63 -31.03 0.04
CA SER A 48 -27.87 -29.89 -0.49
C SER A 48 -28.55 -28.55 -0.18
N ILE A 49 -29.87 -28.45 -0.32
CA ILE A 49 -30.64 -27.24 0.02
C ILE A 49 -30.56 -26.96 1.53
N ALA A 50 -30.79 -27.97 2.37
CA ALA A 50 -30.72 -27.85 3.83
C ALA A 50 -29.34 -27.41 4.34
N LEU A 51 -28.26 -27.87 3.69
CA LEU A 51 -26.89 -27.45 3.97
C LEU A 51 -26.64 -26.01 3.50
N ILE A 52 -27.09 -25.61 2.30
CA ILE A 52 -26.89 -24.24 1.77
C ILE A 52 -27.67 -23.21 2.60
N GLN A 53 -28.94 -23.48 2.95
CA GLN A 53 -29.75 -22.57 3.77
C GLN A 53 -29.22 -22.37 5.20
N ARG A 54 -28.36 -23.27 5.68
CA ARG A 54 -27.72 -23.20 7.00
C ARG A 54 -26.20 -23.04 6.92
N ALA A 55 -25.67 -22.81 5.72
CA ALA A 55 -24.26 -22.54 5.52
C ALA A 55 -23.96 -21.13 6.01
N GLU A 56 -22.93 -20.99 6.83
CA GLU A 56 -22.40 -19.67 7.10
C GLU A 56 -21.75 -19.11 5.83
N SER A 57 -21.92 -17.80 5.59
CA SER A 57 -21.26 -17.15 4.45
C SER A 57 -19.75 -17.36 4.55
N ALA A 58 -19.13 -17.94 3.52
CA ALA A 58 -17.69 -18.16 3.47
C ALA A 58 -16.90 -16.87 3.75
N LEU A 59 -17.39 -15.72 3.27
CA LEU A 59 -16.81 -14.41 3.55
C LEU A 59 -16.91 -14.03 5.03
N LEU A 60 -18.04 -14.28 5.71
CA LEU A 60 -18.18 -13.98 7.14
C LEU A 60 -17.37 -14.96 8.01
N ALA A 61 -17.22 -16.22 7.58
CA ALA A 61 -16.37 -17.20 8.24
C ALA A 61 -14.88 -16.86 8.11
N GLU A 62 -14.45 -16.48 6.89
CA GLU A 62 -13.08 -16.03 6.61
C GLU A 62 -12.78 -14.68 7.29
N GLU A 63 -13.66 -13.68 7.20
CA GLU A 63 -13.55 -12.44 7.96
C GLU A 63 -13.47 -12.70 9.47
N ARG A 64 -14.21 -13.70 10.00
CA ARG A 64 -14.13 -14.07 11.41
C ARG A 64 -12.79 -14.70 11.76
N ALA A 65 -12.24 -15.57 10.91
CA ALA A 65 -10.95 -16.24 11.09
C ALA A 65 -9.79 -15.24 10.95
N SER A 66 -9.77 -14.44 9.89
CA SER A 66 -8.79 -13.37 9.68
C SER A 66 -8.92 -12.26 10.73
N ALA A 67 -10.10 -12.02 11.31
CA ALA A 67 -10.27 -11.15 12.49
C ALA A 67 -10.18 -11.89 13.85
N VAL A 68 -9.86 -13.19 13.89
CA VAL A 68 -9.20 -13.80 15.06
C VAL A 68 -7.71 -13.52 14.89
N LYS A 69 -7.12 -13.91 13.76
CA LYS A 69 -5.69 -13.76 13.50
C LYS A 69 -5.21 -12.31 13.59
N ALA A 70 -5.85 -11.36 12.92
CA ALA A 70 -5.54 -9.95 13.05
C ALA A 70 -5.84 -9.40 14.46
N TRP A 71 -6.74 -10.02 15.24
CA TRP A 71 -6.91 -9.63 16.65
C TRP A 71 -5.76 -10.18 17.51
N GLU A 72 -5.25 -11.38 17.23
CA GLU A 72 -4.05 -11.96 17.86
C GLU A 72 -2.79 -11.16 17.49
N ASP A 73 -2.68 -10.70 16.24
CA ASP A 73 -1.56 -9.89 15.72
C ASP A 73 -1.65 -8.40 16.18
N ASP A 74 -2.83 -7.77 16.16
CA ASP A 74 -3.03 -6.39 16.62
C ASP A 74 -3.02 -6.28 18.17
N ASN A 75 -3.26 -7.38 18.91
CA ASN A 75 -3.24 -7.41 20.37
C ASN A 75 -2.02 -8.17 20.91
N ILE A 76 -0.82 -7.75 20.50
CA ILE A 76 0.40 -7.88 21.34
C ILE A 76 0.31 -6.91 22.55
N CYS A 77 -0.85 -6.88 23.21
CA CYS A 77 -0.99 -6.36 24.55
C CYS A 77 -0.33 -7.37 25.48
N LEU A 78 0.75 -6.95 26.16
CA LEU A 78 1.45 -7.81 27.11
C LEU A 78 0.46 -8.43 28.10
N ILE A 79 0.65 -9.71 28.42
CA ILE A 79 -0.13 -10.38 29.46
C ILE A 79 0.17 -9.64 30.76
N SER A 80 -0.87 -9.08 31.40
CA SER A 80 -0.65 -8.30 32.63
C SER A 80 -0.01 -9.16 33.70
N SER A 81 0.98 -8.59 34.39
CA SER A 81 1.62 -9.22 35.55
C SER A 81 0.62 -9.56 36.68
N TYR A 82 -0.55 -8.91 36.68
CA TYR A 82 -1.62 -9.11 37.65
C TYR A 82 -2.67 -10.14 37.23
N ALA A 83 -2.78 -10.50 35.94
CA ALA A 83 -3.87 -11.34 35.42
C ALA A 83 -3.92 -12.73 36.07
N MET A 84 -2.78 -13.40 36.23
CA MET A 84 -2.75 -14.78 36.74
C MET A 84 -3.08 -14.91 38.24
N ASN A 85 -2.82 -13.84 39.00
CA ASN A 85 -2.88 -13.79 40.46
C ASN A 85 -3.91 -12.77 40.97
N LEU A 86 -4.88 -12.36 40.12
CA LEU A 86 -5.86 -11.36 40.48
C LEU A 86 -6.76 -11.87 41.62
N VAL A 87 -6.72 -11.20 42.76
CA VAL A 87 -7.64 -11.49 43.86
C VAL A 87 -8.99 -10.85 43.53
N GLN A 88 -10.03 -11.66 43.42
CA GLN A 88 -11.42 -11.21 43.33
C GLN A 88 -12.09 -11.31 44.70
N ILE A 89 -12.80 -10.27 45.11
CA ILE A 89 -13.49 -10.20 46.39
C ILE A 89 -14.89 -10.80 46.21
N ASP A 90 -15.27 -11.75 47.06
CA ASP A 90 -16.66 -12.19 47.15
C ASP A 90 -17.48 -11.17 47.96
N ASN A 91 -18.08 -10.24 47.23
CA ASN A 91 -18.95 -9.19 47.77
C ASN A 91 -20.43 -9.40 47.36
N SER A 92 -20.78 -10.59 46.87
CA SER A 92 -22.12 -10.93 46.36
C SER A 92 -22.65 -10.03 45.22
N VAL A 93 -21.80 -9.24 44.56
CA VAL A 93 -22.20 -8.39 43.43
C VAL A 93 -22.50 -9.28 42.21
N ARG A 94 -23.60 -8.95 41.52
CA ARG A 94 -24.00 -9.56 40.25
C ARG A 94 -24.30 -8.45 39.25
N ILE A 95 -23.69 -8.53 38.08
CA ILE A 95 -23.69 -7.43 37.10
C ILE A 95 -24.63 -7.82 35.96
N PRO A 96 -25.64 -6.98 35.63
CA PRO A 96 -26.57 -7.27 34.54
C PRO A 96 -25.85 -7.24 33.18
N PRO A 97 -26.37 -7.89 32.13
CA PRO A 97 -25.74 -7.92 30.81
C PRO A 97 -25.87 -6.61 30.01
N SER A 98 -26.63 -5.63 30.50
CA SER A 98 -26.76 -4.29 29.90
C SER A 98 -27.37 -3.29 30.88
N GLY A 99 -27.47 -2.02 30.47
CA GLY A 99 -28.16 -0.96 31.23
C GLY A 99 -27.34 -0.32 32.35
N TRP A 100 -26.01 -0.47 32.29
CA TRP A 100 -25.07 0.00 33.31
C TRP A 100 -25.11 1.53 33.49
N LYS A 101 -24.51 1.96 34.61
CA LYS A 101 -24.37 3.35 35.01
C LYS A 101 -23.16 3.46 35.93
N CYS A 102 -22.41 4.56 35.86
CA CYS A 102 -21.36 4.85 36.82
C CYS A 102 -21.91 4.92 38.26
N ALA A 103 -21.23 4.29 39.22
CA ALA A 103 -21.64 4.29 40.63
C ALA A 103 -21.49 5.67 41.32
N ARG A 104 -20.72 6.61 40.73
CA ARG A 104 -20.46 7.95 41.29
C ARG A 104 -21.13 9.12 40.53
N CYS A 105 -21.64 8.91 39.31
CA CYS A 105 -22.26 9.97 38.51
C CYS A 105 -23.29 9.43 37.50
N ASP A 106 -23.91 10.32 36.72
CA ASP A 106 -25.01 9.95 35.82
C ASP A 106 -24.63 9.36 34.44
N LEU A 107 -23.32 9.26 34.15
CA LEU A 107 -22.81 8.67 32.90
C LEU A 107 -23.22 7.19 32.73
N ARG A 108 -23.56 6.85 31.48
CA ARG A 108 -24.01 5.52 31.04
C ARG A 108 -23.09 4.86 30.00
N ASP A 109 -22.18 5.63 29.41
CA ASP A 109 -21.26 5.23 28.33
C ASP A 109 -19.81 5.41 28.80
N ASN A 110 -18.84 4.73 28.16
CA ASN A 110 -17.43 4.68 28.57
C ASN A 110 -17.27 4.25 30.04
N LEU A 111 -17.89 3.11 30.36
CA LEU A 111 -17.91 2.53 31.70
C LEU A 111 -16.89 1.39 31.82
N TRP A 112 -16.15 1.42 32.93
CA TRP A 112 -15.12 0.47 33.28
C TRP A 112 -15.52 -0.28 34.55
N MET A 113 -15.41 -1.60 34.50
CA MET A 113 -15.73 -2.51 35.58
C MET A 113 -14.43 -3.03 36.18
N ASN A 114 -14.15 -2.74 37.44
CA ASN A 114 -12.96 -3.25 38.10
C ASN A 114 -13.08 -4.77 38.34
N LEU A 115 -12.06 -5.54 37.94
CA LEU A 115 -12.13 -7.01 37.99
C LEU A 115 -11.92 -7.59 39.41
N THR A 116 -11.47 -6.80 40.39
CA THR A 116 -11.35 -7.25 41.79
C THR A 116 -12.64 -7.12 42.57
N ASP A 117 -13.43 -6.06 42.39
CA ASP A 117 -14.63 -5.77 43.20
C ASP A 117 -15.94 -5.57 42.42
N GLY A 118 -15.90 -5.60 41.08
CA GLY A 118 -17.09 -5.45 40.25
C GLY A 118 -17.68 -4.03 40.25
N THR A 119 -16.97 -3.03 40.77
CA THR A 119 -17.46 -1.64 40.75
C THR A 119 -17.43 -1.06 39.34
N ILE A 120 -18.53 -0.45 38.93
CA ILE A 120 -18.71 0.14 37.60
C ILE A 120 -18.56 1.66 37.68
N LEU A 121 -17.57 2.21 36.97
CA LEU A 121 -17.14 3.59 37.07
C LEU A 121 -16.80 4.15 35.69
N CYS A 122 -17.08 5.42 35.44
CA CYS A 122 -16.73 6.05 34.16
C CYS A 122 -15.21 6.23 34.01
N GLY A 123 -14.74 6.17 32.77
CA GLY A 123 -13.32 6.25 32.40
C GLY A 123 -12.65 7.61 32.68
N ARG A 124 -11.45 7.79 32.10
CA ARG A 124 -10.69 9.04 32.22
C ARG A 124 -11.45 10.20 31.55
N LYS A 125 -11.29 11.40 32.11
CA LYS A 125 -11.78 12.65 31.55
C LYS A 125 -10.79 13.15 30.51
N PHE A 126 -11.26 13.38 29.28
CA PHE A 126 -10.43 13.99 28.25
C PHE A 126 -10.28 15.50 28.49
N TRP A 127 -9.21 16.07 27.94
CA TRP A 127 -8.84 17.49 28.15
C TRP A 127 -9.89 18.47 27.58
N ASP A 128 -10.73 18.03 26.63
CA ASP A 128 -11.82 18.80 26.02
C ASP A 128 -13.09 18.85 26.90
N GLY A 129 -13.09 18.12 28.03
CA GLY A 129 -14.25 17.98 28.92
C GLY A 129 -15.18 16.82 28.58
N SER A 130 -14.92 16.09 27.50
CA SER A 130 -15.64 14.86 27.13
C SER A 130 -15.01 13.60 27.76
N GLY A 131 -15.58 12.43 27.47
CA GLY A 131 -15.16 11.16 28.07
C GLY A 131 -15.83 10.92 29.43
N GLY A 132 -15.06 10.38 30.38
CA GLY A 132 -15.52 10.11 31.74
C GLY A 132 -15.22 11.23 32.74
N ASN A 133 -15.40 10.94 34.03
CA ASN A 133 -15.12 11.86 35.15
C ASN A 133 -13.99 11.33 36.06
N ASN A 134 -13.01 10.59 35.53
CA ASN A 134 -11.88 9.99 36.26
C ASN A 134 -12.24 9.00 37.39
N HIS A 135 -13.51 8.74 37.67
CA HIS A 135 -13.92 7.92 38.81
C HIS A 135 -13.27 6.52 38.87
N ALA A 136 -13.00 5.89 37.73
CA ALA A 136 -12.35 4.58 37.67
C ALA A 136 -10.86 4.65 38.10
N VAL A 137 -10.10 5.67 37.68
CA VAL A 137 -8.71 5.87 38.13
C VAL A 137 -8.65 6.33 39.58
N GLU A 138 -9.54 7.22 40.03
CA GLU A 138 -9.68 7.60 41.45
C GLU A 138 -10.03 6.40 42.37
N HIS A 139 -10.66 5.36 41.81
CA HIS A 139 -10.96 4.14 42.54
C HIS A 139 -9.72 3.28 42.70
N TYR A 140 -9.00 3.03 41.60
CA TYR A 140 -7.68 2.41 41.65
C TYR A 140 -6.73 3.14 42.61
N GLU A 141 -6.69 4.48 42.61
CA GLU A 141 -5.84 5.23 43.52
C GLU A 141 -6.09 4.91 44.99
N LYS A 142 -7.36 4.65 45.36
CA LYS A 142 -7.82 4.36 46.73
C LYS A 142 -7.74 2.88 47.09
N THR A 143 -8.03 1.97 46.17
CA THR A 143 -8.11 0.52 46.44
C THR A 143 -6.88 -0.26 46.01
N LYS A 144 -6.09 0.28 45.07
CA LYS A 144 -5.00 -0.38 44.34
C LYS A 144 -5.41 -1.65 43.58
N TYR A 145 -6.69 -1.76 43.20
CA TYR A 145 -7.18 -2.89 42.41
C TYR A 145 -6.80 -2.75 40.92
N PRO A 146 -5.92 -3.62 40.37
CA PRO A 146 -5.07 -3.26 39.24
C PRO A 146 -5.78 -3.24 37.88
N LEU A 147 -6.74 -4.15 37.67
CA LEU A 147 -7.35 -4.40 36.35
C LEU A 147 -8.81 -3.94 36.29
N ALA A 148 -9.18 -3.33 35.17
CA ALA A 148 -10.57 -3.04 34.83
C ALA A 148 -10.87 -3.38 33.37
N VAL A 149 -12.04 -3.96 33.11
CA VAL A 149 -12.56 -4.25 31.76
C VAL A 149 -13.57 -3.19 31.34
N LYS A 150 -13.53 -2.77 30.08
CA LYS A 150 -14.49 -1.81 29.55
C LYS A 150 -15.80 -2.50 29.16
N LEU A 151 -16.89 -2.06 29.77
CA LEU A 151 -18.22 -2.57 29.48
C LEU A 151 -18.63 -2.19 28.05
N GLY A 152 -19.43 -3.06 27.42
CA GLY A 152 -19.82 -2.90 26.01
C GLY A 152 -18.74 -3.25 24.97
N THR A 153 -17.50 -3.58 25.35
CA THR A 153 -16.48 -4.14 24.44
C THR A 153 -16.31 -5.66 24.58
N ILE A 154 -16.96 -6.26 25.58
CA ILE A 154 -16.93 -7.69 25.87
C ILE A 154 -17.64 -8.47 24.75
N THR A 155 -16.97 -9.51 24.25
CA THR A 155 -17.42 -10.45 23.23
C THR A 155 -16.98 -11.87 23.60
N PRO A 156 -17.48 -12.94 22.94
CA PRO A 156 -17.04 -14.32 23.19
C PRO A 156 -15.54 -14.56 22.95
N LYS A 157 -14.84 -13.64 22.28
CA LYS A 157 -13.39 -13.68 22.03
C LYS A 157 -12.55 -12.99 23.12
N GLY A 158 -13.15 -12.15 23.98
CA GLY A 158 -12.44 -11.28 24.92
C GLY A 158 -13.07 -9.88 25.04
N GLY A 159 -12.40 -8.95 25.71
CA GLY A 159 -12.81 -7.55 25.85
C GLY A 159 -11.63 -6.65 26.19
N GLU A 160 -11.81 -5.32 26.09
CA GLU A 160 -10.75 -4.34 26.39
C GLU A 160 -10.46 -4.33 27.90
N VAL A 161 -9.28 -4.83 28.31
CA VAL A 161 -8.79 -4.78 29.70
C VAL A 161 -7.67 -3.75 29.82
N TYR A 162 -7.76 -2.90 30.84
CA TYR A 162 -6.78 -1.87 31.15
C TYR A 162 -6.14 -2.14 32.51
N SER A 163 -4.82 -1.95 32.57
CA SER A 163 -4.03 -2.08 33.79
C SER A 163 -3.60 -0.72 34.29
N TYR A 164 -4.11 -0.31 35.46
CA TYR A 164 -3.70 0.97 36.07
C TYR A 164 -2.26 0.99 36.61
N PRO A 165 -1.67 -0.12 37.10
CA PRO A 165 -0.24 -0.14 37.46
C PRO A 165 0.70 -0.08 36.25
N GLU A 166 0.29 -0.67 35.13
CA GLU A 166 1.10 -0.74 33.89
C GLU A 166 0.75 0.41 32.90
N ASP A 167 -0.18 1.29 33.28
CA ASP A 167 -0.78 2.43 32.55
C ASP A 167 -1.17 2.14 31.07
N SER A 168 -1.44 0.88 30.75
CA SER A 168 -1.57 0.37 29.37
C SER A 168 -2.76 -0.60 29.20
N MET A 169 -3.13 -0.82 27.94
CA MET A 169 -4.01 -1.92 27.53
C MET A 169 -3.26 -3.25 27.68
N VAL A 170 -3.91 -4.26 28.25
CA VAL A 170 -3.28 -5.53 28.63
C VAL A 170 -4.16 -6.72 28.26
N THR A 171 -3.53 -7.87 28.06
CA THR A 171 -4.25 -9.14 27.89
C THR A 171 -4.46 -9.81 29.25
N ASP A 172 -5.70 -10.26 29.51
CA ASP A 172 -6.05 -11.11 30.66
C ASP A 172 -6.49 -12.51 30.16
N PRO A 173 -5.61 -13.52 30.19
CA PRO A 173 -5.93 -14.88 29.77
C PRO A 173 -7.02 -15.57 30.61
N LYS A 174 -7.36 -15.03 31.79
CA LYS A 174 -8.40 -15.55 32.68
C LYS A 174 -9.67 -14.70 32.67
N LEU A 175 -9.83 -13.76 31.73
CA LEU A 175 -10.95 -12.84 31.69
C LEU A 175 -12.33 -13.53 31.76
N ALA A 176 -12.49 -14.70 31.13
CA ALA A 176 -13.73 -15.49 31.22
C ALA A 176 -14.04 -15.96 32.65
N GLU A 177 -13.03 -16.40 33.43
CA GLU A 177 -13.16 -16.77 34.84
C GLU A 177 -13.48 -15.53 35.68
N HIS A 178 -12.76 -14.43 35.45
CA HIS A 178 -12.95 -13.18 36.19
C HIS A 178 -14.33 -12.53 35.96
N LEU A 179 -14.88 -12.64 34.75
CA LEU A 179 -16.24 -12.19 34.41
C LEU A 179 -17.31 -13.12 35.01
N ALA A 180 -17.07 -14.43 35.02
CA ALA A 180 -17.99 -15.41 35.59
C ALA A 180 -18.22 -15.22 37.10
N HIS A 181 -17.20 -14.77 37.85
CA HIS A 181 -17.33 -14.43 39.29
C HIS A 181 -18.43 -13.39 39.56
N PHE A 182 -18.61 -12.41 38.65
CA PHE A 182 -19.66 -11.38 38.73
C PHE A 182 -20.96 -11.77 38.02
N GLY A 183 -21.05 -13.00 37.48
CA GLY A 183 -22.23 -13.53 36.80
C GLY A 183 -22.38 -13.10 35.34
N ILE A 184 -21.31 -12.65 34.68
CA ILE A 184 -21.31 -12.29 33.25
C ILE A 184 -20.86 -13.51 32.44
N ASP A 185 -21.76 -14.08 31.63
CA ASP A 185 -21.41 -15.10 30.64
C ASP A 185 -20.89 -14.44 29.36
N ILE A 186 -19.60 -14.58 29.10
CA ILE A 186 -18.90 -14.00 27.95
C ILE A 186 -19.48 -14.47 26.60
N MET A 187 -20.08 -15.66 26.54
CA MET A 187 -20.66 -16.22 25.30
C MET A 187 -21.95 -15.53 24.86
N LEU A 188 -22.63 -14.83 25.79
CA LEU A 188 -23.87 -14.10 25.53
C LEU A 188 -23.63 -12.62 25.21
N MET A 189 -22.40 -12.11 25.42
CA MET A 189 -22.05 -10.71 25.22
C MET A 189 -21.79 -10.39 23.74
N ARG A 190 -22.01 -9.13 23.36
CA ARG A 190 -21.72 -8.60 22.01
C ARG A 190 -21.17 -7.18 22.16
N LYS A 191 -20.30 -6.75 21.25
CA LYS A 191 -19.79 -5.36 21.22
C LYS A 191 -20.96 -4.38 21.02
N THR A 192 -21.16 -3.48 21.98
CA THR A 192 -22.17 -2.41 21.98
C THR A 192 -21.56 -1.01 22.14
N GLU A 193 -20.32 -0.90 22.61
CA GLU A 193 -19.57 0.37 22.72
C GLU A 193 -18.36 0.39 21.77
N LYS A 194 -17.87 1.60 21.48
CA LYS A 194 -16.64 1.84 20.71
C LYS A 194 -15.39 1.43 21.50
N THR A 195 -14.35 0.92 20.83
CA THR A 195 -13.02 0.67 21.42
C THR A 195 -12.36 1.96 21.89
N MET A 196 -11.26 1.88 22.63
CA MET A 196 -10.51 3.08 23.01
C MET A 196 -9.92 3.80 21.79
N ALA A 197 -9.36 3.06 20.83
CA ALA A 197 -8.91 3.63 19.56
C ALA A 197 -10.06 4.28 18.77
N GLU A 198 -11.23 3.65 18.68
CA GLU A 198 -12.41 4.26 18.03
C GLU A 198 -12.91 5.53 18.76
N LEU A 199 -12.75 5.61 20.10
CA LEU A 199 -13.07 6.82 20.87
C LEU A 199 -12.01 7.92 20.73
N GLU A 200 -10.74 7.56 20.52
CA GLU A 200 -9.66 8.51 20.25
C GLU A 200 -9.76 9.08 18.83
N VAL A 201 -10.17 8.27 17.85
CA VAL A 201 -10.59 8.75 16.53
C VAL A 201 -11.77 9.72 16.68
N ASP A 202 -12.87 9.35 17.35
CA ASP A 202 -14.03 10.24 17.63
C ASP A 202 -13.65 11.54 18.36
N ALA A 203 -12.65 11.51 19.24
CA ALA A 203 -12.16 12.69 19.95
C ALA A 203 -11.31 13.59 19.01
N ASN A 204 -10.53 12.98 18.12
CA ASN A 204 -9.81 13.67 17.06
C ASN A 204 -10.74 14.20 15.96
N GLU A 205 -11.91 13.59 15.70
CA GLU A 205 -12.96 14.13 14.81
C GLU A 205 -13.45 15.52 15.25
N ARG A 206 -13.24 15.91 16.52
CA ARG A 206 -13.63 17.21 17.08
C ARG A 206 -12.53 18.27 17.03
N LEU A 207 -11.35 17.95 16.52
CA LEU A 207 -10.25 18.90 16.33
C LEU A 207 -10.37 19.57 14.95
N GLY A 208 -10.11 20.88 14.86
CA GLY A 208 -10.50 21.72 13.70
C GLY A 208 -10.04 21.29 12.32
N GLU A 209 -8.93 20.55 12.19
CA GLU A 209 -8.55 19.93 10.91
C GLU A 209 -9.68 19.07 10.32
N TRP A 210 -10.43 18.35 11.16
CA TRP A 210 -11.59 17.58 10.72
C TRP A 210 -12.75 18.43 10.21
N LEU A 211 -12.96 19.60 10.82
CA LEU A 211 -14.02 20.54 10.42
C LEU A 211 -13.69 21.24 9.10
N THR A 212 -12.42 21.55 8.84
CA THR A 212 -11.96 22.11 7.56
C THR A 212 -11.92 21.07 6.44
N LEU A 213 -11.37 19.88 6.70
CA LEU A 213 -11.11 18.87 5.66
C LEU A 213 -12.35 18.11 5.18
N GLN A 214 -13.41 18.04 6.00
CA GLN A 214 -14.72 17.52 5.61
C GLN A 214 -15.77 18.62 5.39
N GLU A 215 -15.36 19.89 5.47
CA GLU A 215 -16.25 21.06 5.45
C GLU A 215 -17.42 20.94 6.44
N SER A 216 -17.23 20.27 7.59
CA SER A 216 -18.28 19.98 8.58
C SER A 216 -18.89 21.23 9.23
N ASN A 217 -18.27 22.40 9.03
CA ASN A 217 -18.84 23.73 9.33
C ASN A 217 -20.00 24.12 8.38
N HIS A 218 -20.13 23.45 7.24
CA HIS A 218 -21.16 23.67 6.24
C HIS A 218 -22.17 22.51 6.20
N THR A 219 -23.44 22.82 5.98
CA THR A 219 -24.47 21.81 5.67
C THR A 219 -24.36 21.42 4.20
N LEU A 220 -23.43 20.52 3.88
CA LEU A 220 -23.18 20.08 2.50
C LEU A 220 -24.41 19.42 1.86
N GLU A 221 -24.58 19.64 0.56
CA GLU A 221 -25.67 19.06 -0.23
C GLU A 221 -25.30 17.64 -0.69
N ALA A 222 -26.14 16.65 -0.41
CA ALA A 222 -25.89 15.27 -0.84
C ALA A 222 -25.87 15.14 -2.37
N ARG A 223 -24.93 14.32 -2.89
CA ARG A 223 -24.75 14.07 -4.32
C ARG A 223 -24.82 12.57 -4.59
N TYR A 224 -25.56 12.17 -5.63
CA TYR A 224 -25.92 10.78 -5.88
C TYR A 224 -26.24 10.52 -7.37
N GLY A 225 -26.16 9.26 -7.77
CA GLY A 225 -26.29 8.79 -9.16
C GLY A 225 -24.98 8.23 -9.72
N PRO A 226 -24.89 8.05 -11.05
CA PRO A 226 -23.68 7.58 -11.74
C PRO A 226 -22.42 8.36 -11.33
N GLY A 227 -21.32 7.63 -11.09
CA GLY A 227 -20.04 8.21 -10.67
C GLY A 227 -20.04 8.87 -9.29
N MET A 228 -21.14 8.85 -8.54
CA MET A 228 -21.30 9.47 -7.22
C MET A 228 -21.66 8.42 -6.16
N THR A 229 -21.10 7.21 -6.27
CA THR A 229 -21.35 6.09 -5.35
C THR A 229 -20.33 6.09 -4.21
N GLY A 230 -20.81 6.12 -2.95
CA GLY A 230 -19.96 6.00 -1.76
C GLY A 230 -19.43 4.57 -1.54
N LEU A 231 -18.28 4.45 -0.89
CA LEU A 231 -17.65 3.17 -0.52
C LEU A 231 -17.72 2.96 1.00
N ARG A 232 -18.21 1.80 1.43
CA ARG A 232 -18.34 1.50 2.86
C ARG A 232 -16.97 1.34 3.52
N ASN A 233 -16.77 2.01 4.65
CA ASN A 233 -15.62 1.73 5.49
C ASN A 233 -15.77 0.33 6.10
N LEU A 234 -14.78 -0.53 5.91
CA LEU A 234 -14.78 -1.90 6.45
C LEU A 234 -13.92 -2.03 7.72
N GLY A 235 -13.57 -0.90 8.34
CA GLY A 235 -12.55 -0.78 9.38
C GLY A 235 -11.23 -0.36 8.76
N ASN A 236 -10.87 0.91 8.94
CA ASN A 236 -9.65 1.59 8.47
C ASN A 236 -9.40 1.58 6.95
N THR A 237 -10.43 1.34 6.12
CA THR A 237 -10.26 1.25 4.64
C THR A 237 -10.38 2.57 3.88
N CYS A 238 -10.30 3.73 4.56
CA CYS A 238 -10.49 5.02 3.91
C CYS A 238 -9.38 5.35 2.90
N TYR A 239 -8.13 4.90 3.13
CA TYR A 239 -7.03 5.02 2.16
C TYR A 239 -7.37 4.34 0.83
N MET A 240 -7.82 3.08 0.90
CA MET A 240 -8.26 2.28 -0.24
C MET A 240 -9.46 2.93 -0.93
N ASN A 241 -10.46 3.36 -0.16
CA ASN A 241 -11.66 4.00 -0.69
C ASN A 241 -11.32 5.30 -1.44
N ALA A 242 -10.42 6.13 -0.91
CA ALA A 242 -9.97 7.36 -1.55
C ALA A 242 -9.27 7.10 -2.89
N VAL A 243 -8.32 6.15 -2.93
CA VAL A 243 -7.59 5.77 -4.15
C VAL A 243 -8.53 5.22 -5.23
N LEU A 244 -9.45 4.34 -4.87
CA LEU A 244 -10.41 3.74 -5.81
C LEU A 244 -11.31 4.77 -6.49
N GLN A 245 -11.79 5.77 -5.74
CA GLN A 245 -12.59 6.87 -6.31
C GLN A 245 -11.79 7.69 -7.33
N VAL A 246 -10.50 7.96 -7.06
CA VAL A 246 -9.64 8.66 -8.04
C VAL A 246 -9.45 7.82 -9.30
N LEU A 247 -9.08 6.53 -9.17
CA LEU A 247 -8.82 5.68 -10.33
C LEU A 247 -10.05 5.59 -11.26
N PHE A 248 -11.27 5.40 -10.73
CA PHE A 248 -12.48 5.38 -11.55
C PHE A 248 -12.98 6.78 -11.99
N SER A 249 -12.36 7.86 -11.54
CA SER A 249 -12.53 9.18 -12.17
C SER A 249 -11.65 9.38 -13.42
N ILE A 250 -10.66 8.51 -13.66
CA ILE A 250 -9.86 8.50 -14.89
C ILE A 250 -10.60 7.70 -15.98
N ALA A 251 -10.85 8.33 -17.12
CA ALA A 251 -11.68 7.76 -18.18
C ALA A 251 -11.13 6.45 -18.77
N GLN A 252 -9.81 6.28 -18.82
CA GLN A 252 -9.15 5.07 -19.33
C GLN A 252 -9.37 3.87 -18.40
N PHE A 253 -9.29 4.06 -17.08
CA PHE A 253 -9.64 3.02 -16.11
C PHE A 253 -11.12 2.62 -16.19
N ARG A 254 -12.03 3.59 -16.37
CA ARG A 254 -13.45 3.27 -16.64
C ARG A 254 -13.64 2.47 -17.92
N SER A 255 -13.01 2.92 -19.00
CA SER A 255 -13.16 2.32 -20.33
C SER A 255 -12.59 0.91 -20.42
N TYR A 256 -11.53 0.62 -19.67
CA TYR A 256 -10.85 -0.69 -19.66
C TYR A 256 -11.47 -1.66 -18.64
N TYR A 257 -11.93 -1.17 -17.48
CA TYR A 257 -12.51 -2.02 -16.42
C TYR A 257 -14.02 -1.87 -16.29
N ALA A 258 -14.52 -0.71 -15.87
CA ALA A 258 -15.93 -0.52 -15.49
C ALA A 258 -16.93 -0.77 -16.64
N TYR A 259 -16.57 -0.36 -17.85
CA TYR A 259 -17.41 -0.50 -19.05
C TYR A 259 -17.23 -1.85 -19.76
N GLN A 260 -16.26 -2.68 -19.34
CA GLN A 260 -15.94 -3.98 -19.94
C GLN A 260 -16.24 -5.17 -18.99
N LEU A 261 -17.09 -4.97 -17.98
CA LEU A 261 -17.48 -6.03 -17.03
C LEU A 261 -17.92 -7.36 -17.69
N PRO A 262 -18.67 -7.37 -18.82
CA PRO A 262 -18.99 -8.62 -19.51
C PRO A 262 -17.73 -9.37 -20.00
N ILE A 263 -16.74 -8.65 -20.55
CA ILE A 263 -15.50 -9.24 -21.08
C ILE A 263 -14.68 -9.86 -19.94
N TRP A 264 -14.46 -9.12 -18.85
CA TRP A 264 -13.80 -9.63 -17.64
C TRP A 264 -14.55 -10.80 -16.99
N SER A 265 -15.86 -10.90 -17.20
CA SER A 265 -16.67 -12.02 -16.70
C SER A 265 -16.55 -13.27 -17.57
N GLU A 266 -16.43 -13.10 -18.89
CA GLU A 266 -16.16 -14.19 -19.85
C GLU A 266 -14.75 -14.73 -19.66
N GLU A 267 -13.73 -13.87 -19.59
CA GLU A 267 -12.33 -14.24 -19.37
C GLU A 267 -12.12 -15.01 -18.04
N ALA A 268 -12.68 -14.52 -16.94
CA ALA A 268 -12.61 -15.20 -15.66
C ALA A 268 -13.35 -16.55 -15.65
N LEU A 269 -14.38 -16.72 -16.49
CA LEU A 269 -15.08 -17.99 -16.65
C LEU A 269 -14.26 -18.96 -17.51
N ASP A 270 -13.66 -18.50 -18.60
CA ASP A 270 -12.78 -19.30 -19.44
C ASP A 270 -11.59 -19.85 -18.63
N LEU A 271 -10.91 -18.98 -17.86
CA LEU A 271 -9.84 -19.37 -16.92
C LEU A 271 -10.31 -20.36 -15.84
N PHE A 272 -11.53 -20.17 -15.30
CA PHE A 272 -12.13 -21.13 -14.36
C PHE A 272 -12.47 -22.49 -15.00
N THR A 273 -12.64 -22.57 -16.33
CA THR A 273 -12.87 -23.84 -17.05
C THR A 273 -11.59 -24.49 -17.59
N ALA A 274 -10.44 -23.84 -17.50
CA ALA A 274 -9.15 -24.41 -17.90
C ALA A 274 -8.70 -25.51 -16.91
N ASN A 275 -8.25 -26.66 -17.44
CA ASN A 275 -8.20 -27.92 -16.69
C ASN A 275 -7.01 -28.12 -15.73
N ASP A 276 -5.99 -27.26 -15.72
CA ASP A 276 -4.77 -27.52 -14.93
C ASP A 276 -4.85 -26.98 -13.49
N HIS A 277 -5.38 -25.77 -13.26
CA HIS A 277 -5.74 -25.25 -11.93
C HIS A 277 -6.74 -24.09 -12.09
N PRO A 278 -8.05 -24.29 -11.81
CA PRO A 278 -9.05 -23.26 -12.08
C PRO A 278 -9.00 -22.15 -11.02
N LEU A 279 -8.59 -20.94 -11.43
CA LEU A 279 -8.70 -19.75 -10.61
C LEU A 279 -10.18 -19.45 -10.35
N LEU A 280 -10.60 -19.28 -9.10
CA LEU A 280 -11.98 -18.94 -8.80
C LEU A 280 -12.29 -17.50 -9.27
N PRO A 281 -13.46 -17.22 -9.86
CA PRO A 281 -13.82 -15.85 -10.28
C PRO A 281 -13.82 -14.82 -9.13
N VAL A 282 -13.91 -15.26 -7.86
CA VAL A 282 -13.77 -14.40 -6.68
C VAL A 282 -12.33 -13.94 -6.40
N ASP A 283 -11.34 -14.68 -6.91
CA ASP A 283 -9.91 -14.43 -6.73
C ASP A 283 -9.27 -13.80 -8.00
N HIS A 284 -10.06 -13.62 -9.07
CA HIS A 284 -9.64 -12.97 -10.31
C HIS A 284 -9.63 -11.44 -10.16
N ILE A 285 -8.44 -10.83 -10.20
CA ILE A 285 -8.25 -9.39 -9.94
C ILE A 285 -8.96 -8.49 -10.94
N GLY A 286 -8.79 -8.74 -12.25
CA GLY A 286 -9.44 -7.97 -13.32
C GLY A 286 -10.97 -7.92 -13.17
N LEU A 287 -11.61 -9.08 -12.94
CA LEU A 287 -13.04 -9.18 -12.66
C LEU A 287 -13.46 -8.45 -11.37
N GLN A 288 -12.75 -8.63 -10.23
CA GLN A 288 -13.15 -7.94 -8.99
C GLN A 288 -12.98 -6.42 -9.10
N PHE A 289 -11.95 -5.94 -9.79
CA PHE A 289 -11.73 -4.52 -10.02
C PHE A 289 -12.73 -3.93 -11.03
N SER A 290 -13.04 -4.65 -12.12
CA SER A 290 -14.10 -4.30 -13.06
C SER A 290 -15.48 -4.22 -12.41
N LYS A 291 -15.84 -5.22 -11.60
CA LYS A 291 -17.09 -5.25 -10.82
C LYS A 291 -17.23 -4.05 -9.89
N LEU A 292 -16.15 -3.68 -9.21
CA LEU A 292 -16.09 -2.50 -8.35
C LEU A 292 -16.28 -1.21 -9.16
N GLY A 293 -15.53 -1.07 -10.26
CA GLY A 293 -15.63 0.08 -11.15
C GLY A 293 -17.01 0.26 -11.76
N HIS A 294 -17.63 -0.84 -12.19
CA HIS A 294 -18.99 -0.87 -12.72
C HIS A 294 -19.99 -0.33 -11.69
N GLY A 295 -19.99 -0.85 -10.46
CA GLY A 295 -20.89 -0.36 -9.41
C GLY A 295 -20.64 1.11 -9.01
N LEU A 296 -19.40 1.58 -9.09
CA LEU A 296 -19.08 3.01 -8.90
C LEU A 296 -19.64 3.88 -10.03
N CYS A 297 -19.67 3.37 -11.27
CA CYS A 297 -20.07 4.12 -12.45
C CYS A 297 -21.56 4.01 -12.82
N SER A 298 -22.27 2.92 -12.48
CA SER A 298 -23.64 2.65 -12.92
C SER A 298 -24.70 3.55 -12.26
N GLY A 299 -24.51 3.86 -10.97
CA GLY A 299 -25.46 4.59 -10.14
C GLY A 299 -26.44 3.71 -9.34
N ASP A 300 -26.44 2.38 -9.53
CA ASP A 300 -27.35 1.43 -8.83
C ASP A 300 -27.32 1.56 -7.31
N HIS A 301 -26.16 1.88 -6.78
CA HIS A 301 -25.85 1.97 -5.35
C HIS A 301 -25.86 3.41 -4.82
N SER A 302 -26.24 4.39 -5.65
CA SER A 302 -26.20 5.81 -5.30
C SER A 302 -27.56 6.50 -5.51
N TRP A 303 -28.38 6.48 -4.46
CA TRP A 303 -29.72 7.04 -4.43
C TRP A 303 -30.11 7.50 -3.03
N LEU A 304 -31.03 8.47 -2.94
CA LEU A 304 -31.54 8.96 -1.66
C LEU A 304 -32.50 7.92 -1.06
N VAL A 305 -32.15 7.40 0.12
CA VAL A 305 -33.02 6.45 0.81
C VAL A 305 -34.33 7.13 1.22
N PRO A 306 -35.50 6.57 0.86
CA PRO A 306 -36.79 7.12 1.25
C PRO A 306 -36.96 7.37 2.76
N ASN A 307 -37.62 8.47 3.11
CA ASN A 307 -37.85 8.94 4.48
C ASN A 307 -38.60 7.95 5.39
N ASN A 308 -39.18 6.89 4.83
CA ASN A 308 -39.89 5.82 5.54
C ASN A 308 -38.97 4.66 5.95
N VAL A 309 -37.63 4.78 5.82
CA VAL A 309 -36.66 3.79 6.33
C VAL A 309 -35.77 4.43 7.39
N ASN A 310 -35.74 3.86 8.60
CA ASN A 310 -34.92 4.37 9.71
C ASN A 310 -33.44 4.01 9.50
N HIS A 311 -32.69 4.87 8.81
CA HIS A 311 -31.23 4.83 8.80
C HIS A 311 -30.62 5.73 9.88
N PRO A 312 -29.47 5.35 10.46
CA PRO A 312 -28.75 6.21 11.40
C PRO A 312 -28.22 7.44 10.68
N LYS A 313 -28.81 8.61 10.94
CA LYS A 313 -28.31 9.90 10.45
C LYS A 313 -27.08 10.32 11.26
N GLN A 314 -25.88 9.96 10.81
CA GLN A 314 -24.62 10.42 11.41
C GLN A 314 -24.15 11.74 10.75
N GLY A 315 -24.83 12.83 11.11
CA GLY A 315 -24.52 14.18 10.64
C GLY A 315 -25.59 14.80 9.72
N PRO A 316 -25.29 15.97 9.12
CA PRO A 316 -26.24 16.70 8.26
C PRO A 316 -26.42 16.04 6.87
N VAL A 317 -25.39 15.36 6.37
CA VAL A 317 -25.44 14.64 5.08
C VAL A 317 -26.05 13.25 5.29
N PRO A 318 -27.09 12.84 4.51
CA PRO A 318 -27.61 11.48 4.55
C PRO A 318 -26.57 10.46 4.09
N ILE A 319 -26.49 9.34 4.80
CA ILE A 319 -25.71 8.17 4.38
C ILE A 319 -26.43 7.50 3.20
N LEU A 320 -25.75 7.36 2.07
CA LEU A 320 -26.26 6.67 0.89
C LEU A 320 -26.01 5.14 1.01
N PRO A 321 -26.69 4.29 0.23
CA PRO A 321 -26.53 2.83 0.30
C PRO A 321 -25.09 2.37 0.07
N GLY A 322 -24.43 2.93 -0.95
CA GLY A 322 -23.03 2.68 -1.27
C GLY A 322 -22.69 1.24 -1.64
N ILE A 323 -21.40 0.97 -1.81
CA ILE A 323 -20.85 -0.36 -2.11
C ILE A 323 -19.96 -0.83 -0.96
N ARG A 324 -20.02 -2.11 -0.62
CA ARG A 324 -19.10 -2.76 0.33
C ARG A 324 -18.02 -3.52 -0.45
N PRO A 325 -16.78 -3.02 -0.58
CA PRO A 325 -15.73 -3.65 -1.37
C PRO A 325 -15.08 -4.86 -0.65
N ILE A 326 -15.89 -5.75 -0.05
CA ILE A 326 -15.42 -6.87 0.79
C ILE A 326 -14.53 -7.84 0.00
N LEU A 327 -15.00 -8.27 -1.17
CA LEU A 327 -14.24 -9.17 -2.05
C LEU A 327 -12.92 -8.55 -2.53
N PHE A 328 -12.94 -7.27 -2.87
CA PHE A 328 -11.75 -6.54 -3.30
C PHE A 328 -10.76 -6.38 -2.13
N ARG A 329 -11.20 -6.00 -0.92
CA ARG A 329 -10.36 -5.95 0.28
C ARG A 329 -9.72 -7.31 0.57
N ARG A 330 -10.51 -8.39 0.54
CA ARG A 330 -10.03 -9.77 0.72
C ARG A 330 -8.92 -10.10 -0.26
N LEU A 331 -9.10 -9.75 -1.53
CA LEU A 331 -8.12 -10.01 -2.58
C LEU A 331 -6.83 -9.19 -2.40
N MET A 332 -6.91 -7.92 -2.00
CA MET A 332 -5.73 -7.13 -1.65
C MET A 332 -4.95 -7.76 -0.49
N GLY A 333 -5.66 -8.24 0.54
CA GLY A 333 -5.04 -8.95 1.67
C GLY A 333 -4.46 -10.32 1.32
N ALA A 334 -4.99 -10.99 0.28
CA ALA A 334 -4.43 -12.25 -0.22
C ALA A 334 -3.12 -12.04 -1.00
N HIS A 335 -2.97 -10.90 -1.70
CA HIS A 335 -1.76 -10.57 -2.45
C HIS A 335 -0.70 -9.82 -1.62
N ASN A 336 -1.05 -9.18 -0.50
CA ASN A 336 -0.11 -8.49 0.38
C ASN A 336 -0.62 -8.48 1.84
N SER A 337 0.21 -8.99 2.76
CA SER A 337 -0.10 -9.12 4.18
C SER A 337 -0.36 -7.78 4.88
N THR A 338 0.29 -6.69 4.46
CA THR A 338 0.04 -5.33 4.99
C THR A 338 -1.42 -4.93 4.82
N PHE A 339 -1.99 -5.14 3.62
CA PHE A 339 -3.39 -4.83 3.31
C PHE A 339 -4.40 -5.89 3.80
N ALA A 340 -3.92 -7.03 4.34
CA ALA A 340 -4.76 -8.01 5.02
C ALA A 340 -5.19 -7.55 6.43
N THR A 341 -4.39 -6.68 7.05
CA THR A 341 -4.63 -6.17 8.41
C THR A 341 -5.88 -5.29 8.49
N LYS A 342 -6.27 -4.92 9.72
CA LYS A 342 -7.27 -3.86 9.97
C LYS A 342 -6.63 -2.55 10.44
N GLN A 343 -5.32 -2.42 10.29
CA GLN A 343 -4.58 -1.20 10.60
C GLN A 343 -4.82 -0.13 9.51
N GLN A 344 -4.48 1.12 9.81
CA GLN A 344 -4.44 2.17 8.80
C GLN A 344 -3.20 2.01 7.93
N GLN A 345 -3.29 2.42 6.67
CA GLN A 345 -2.24 2.28 5.67
C GLN A 345 -2.12 3.56 4.84
N ASP A 346 -0.97 3.78 4.22
CA ASP A 346 -0.76 4.97 3.39
C ASP A 346 -1.48 4.87 2.02
N ALA A 347 -2.04 5.99 1.58
CA ALA A 347 -2.76 6.06 0.31
C ALA A 347 -1.84 6.10 -0.91
N CYS A 348 -0.59 6.57 -0.78
CA CYS A 348 0.40 6.57 -1.85
C CYS A 348 0.95 5.16 -2.07
N GLU A 349 1.38 4.50 -0.99
CA GLU A 349 1.84 3.11 -1.01
C GLU A 349 0.80 2.17 -1.62
N PHE A 350 -0.46 2.27 -1.18
CA PHE A 350 -1.55 1.48 -1.74
C PHE A 350 -1.82 1.78 -3.23
N LEU A 351 -1.68 3.04 -3.67
CA LEU A 351 -1.84 3.40 -5.08
C LEU A 351 -0.74 2.79 -5.95
N ILE A 352 0.53 2.89 -5.55
CA ILE A 352 1.66 2.30 -6.29
C ILE A 352 1.46 0.79 -6.38
N TYR A 353 1.26 0.12 -5.24
CA TYR A 353 1.03 -1.32 -5.18
C TYR A 353 -0.14 -1.79 -6.05
N LEU A 354 -1.26 -1.06 -6.07
CA LEU A 354 -2.41 -1.40 -6.90
C LEU A 354 -2.13 -1.22 -8.40
N LEU A 355 -1.36 -0.20 -8.79
CA LEU A 355 -0.95 -0.01 -10.18
C LEU A 355 0.00 -1.12 -10.65
N ASP A 356 1.01 -1.47 -9.85
CA ASP A 356 1.92 -2.59 -10.10
C ASP A 356 1.15 -3.91 -10.24
N LEU A 357 0.28 -4.25 -9.28
CA LEU A 357 -0.47 -5.50 -9.27
C LEU A 357 -1.40 -5.63 -10.48
N LEU A 358 -2.09 -4.55 -10.88
CA LEU A 358 -2.96 -4.55 -12.05
C LEU A 358 -2.15 -4.69 -13.35
N GLU A 359 -1.01 -4.01 -13.46
CA GLU A 359 -0.16 -4.06 -14.65
C GLU A 359 0.55 -5.42 -14.81
N GLN A 360 1.13 -5.97 -13.75
CA GLN A 360 1.73 -7.32 -13.76
C GLN A 360 0.71 -8.38 -14.22
N LYS A 361 -0.53 -8.28 -13.73
CA LYS A 361 -1.59 -9.25 -14.05
C LYS A 361 -2.10 -9.08 -15.48
N ALA A 362 -2.40 -7.85 -15.89
CA ALA A 362 -2.78 -7.55 -17.27
C ALA A 362 -1.70 -7.97 -18.28
N ASN A 363 -0.40 -7.77 -17.98
CA ASN A 363 0.69 -8.19 -18.87
C ASN A 363 0.87 -9.72 -18.93
N SER A 364 0.48 -10.45 -17.88
CA SER A 364 0.50 -11.92 -17.85
C SER A 364 -0.69 -12.58 -18.53
N GLU A 365 -1.84 -11.88 -18.60
CA GLU A 365 -3.13 -12.40 -19.08
C GLU A 365 -3.45 -11.88 -20.51
N GLU A 366 -3.17 -10.60 -20.81
CA GLU A 366 -3.48 -9.95 -22.09
C GLU A 366 -2.22 -9.60 -22.92
N LEU A 367 -1.84 -10.50 -23.83
CA LEU A 367 -0.71 -10.29 -24.76
C LEU A 367 -1.02 -9.21 -25.83
N GLY A 368 -0.92 -7.91 -25.46
CA GLY A 368 -0.84 -6.79 -26.41
C GLY A 368 -1.82 -5.62 -26.23
N LYS A 369 -2.57 -5.50 -25.12
CA LYS A 369 -3.29 -4.25 -24.80
C LYS A 369 -2.43 -3.34 -23.91
N VAL A 370 -2.47 -2.03 -24.16
CA VAL A 370 -1.79 -1.05 -23.29
C VAL A 370 -2.61 -0.85 -22.02
N HIS A 371 -2.07 -1.29 -20.88
CA HIS A 371 -2.72 -1.18 -19.58
C HIS A 371 -2.95 0.31 -19.18
N PRO A 372 -4.10 0.68 -18.58
CA PRO A 372 -4.45 2.07 -18.26
C PRO A 372 -3.50 2.81 -17.30
N SER A 373 -2.67 2.12 -16.50
CA SER A 373 -1.60 2.75 -15.68
C SER A 373 -0.67 3.66 -16.50
N ASN A 374 -0.45 3.33 -17.78
CA ASN A 374 0.47 4.04 -18.66
C ASN A 374 0.06 5.50 -18.94
N VAL A 375 -1.19 5.90 -18.67
CA VAL A 375 -1.60 7.32 -18.78
C VAL A 375 -1.06 8.19 -17.64
N MET A 376 -0.62 7.55 -16.56
CA MET A 376 0.00 8.18 -15.38
C MET A 376 1.52 8.03 -15.35
N ARG A 377 2.09 7.12 -16.16
CA ARG A 377 3.52 6.76 -16.12
C ARG A 377 4.37 7.79 -16.86
N PHE A 378 5.45 8.23 -16.23
CA PHE A 378 6.41 9.20 -16.76
C PHE A 378 7.84 8.76 -16.50
N SER A 379 8.77 9.34 -17.26
CA SER A 379 10.19 9.02 -17.17
C SER A 379 10.99 10.18 -16.57
N VAL A 380 11.79 9.86 -15.56
CA VAL A 380 12.73 10.78 -14.89
C VAL A 380 14.13 10.52 -15.44
N GLU A 381 14.80 11.60 -15.86
CA GLU A 381 16.23 11.65 -16.15
C GLU A 381 16.96 12.12 -14.89
N GLU A 382 17.71 11.22 -14.24
CA GLU A 382 18.72 11.59 -13.24
C GLU A 382 20.04 11.87 -13.97
N ARG A 383 20.56 13.09 -13.85
CA ARG A 383 21.88 13.49 -14.34
C ARG A 383 22.85 13.61 -13.17
N LEU A 384 23.92 12.82 -13.21
CA LEU A 384 25.01 12.82 -12.22
C LEU A 384 26.29 13.40 -12.83
N GLN A 385 26.95 14.35 -12.16
CA GLN A 385 28.17 14.99 -12.64
C GLN A 385 29.32 14.91 -11.63
N CYS A 386 30.48 14.40 -12.07
CA CYS A 386 31.67 14.30 -11.22
C CYS A 386 32.26 15.70 -10.88
N GLY A 387 32.52 15.94 -9.59
CA GLY A 387 33.11 17.17 -9.08
C GLY A 387 34.50 17.49 -9.64
N LEU A 388 35.35 16.47 -9.81
CA LEU A 388 36.72 16.58 -10.34
C LEU A 388 36.75 16.75 -11.86
N THR A 389 36.23 15.77 -12.60
CA THR A 389 36.45 15.66 -14.06
C THR A 389 35.39 16.34 -14.90
N LYS A 390 34.29 16.79 -14.28
CA LYS A 390 33.10 17.37 -14.92
C LYS A 390 32.37 16.46 -15.92
N LYS A 391 32.84 15.22 -16.10
CA LYS A 391 32.14 14.17 -16.86
C LYS A 391 30.79 13.85 -16.20
N VAL A 392 29.83 13.42 -17.01
CA VAL A 392 28.42 13.20 -16.62
C VAL A 392 27.95 11.78 -16.89
N SER A 393 26.99 11.30 -16.12
CA SER A 393 26.21 10.10 -16.42
C SER A 393 24.72 10.44 -16.36
N TYR A 394 23.93 9.71 -17.13
CA TYR A 394 22.49 9.86 -17.24
C TYR A 394 21.84 8.52 -16.98
N ARG A 395 20.93 8.47 -16.00
CA ARG A 395 20.07 7.32 -15.73
C ARG A 395 18.64 7.72 -16.03
N THR A 396 17.89 6.86 -16.71
CA THR A 396 16.44 7.02 -16.89
C THR A 396 15.71 6.02 -16.00
N GLY A 397 14.72 6.49 -15.27
CA GLY A 397 13.77 5.68 -14.49
C GLY A 397 12.33 5.97 -14.90
N HIS A 398 11.39 5.11 -14.51
CA HIS A 398 9.96 5.27 -14.76
C HIS A 398 9.18 5.30 -13.45
N GLU A 399 8.28 6.27 -13.32
CA GLU A 399 7.51 6.54 -12.10
C GLU A 399 6.04 6.83 -12.44
N TRP A 400 5.15 6.70 -11.45
CA TRP A 400 3.73 7.12 -11.54
C TRP A 400 3.42 8.35 -10.69
N ILE A 401 4.26 8.66 -9.71
CA ILE A 401 3.99 9.66 -8.68
C ILE A 401 5.23 10.54 -8.53
N LEU A 402 5.05 11.84 -8.76
CA LEU A 402 6.10 12.83 -8.56
C LEU A 402 6.08 13.26 -7.10
N SER A 403 6.95 12.68 -6.28
CA SER A 403 7.12 13.07 -4.88
C SER A 403 7.90 14.37 -4.79
N ILE A 404 7.30 15.41 -4.21
CA ILE A 404 7.89 16.74 -4.09
C ILE A 404 8.21 17.07 -2.62
N PRO A 405 9.43 17.56 -2.34
CA PRO A 405 9.83 17.96 -1.00
C PRO A 405 9.12 19.25 -0.56
N VAL A 406 9.10 19.48 0.74
CA VAL A 406 8.45 20.64 1.37
C VAL A 406 9.52 21.58 1.95
N PRO A 407 10.04 22.55 1.16
CA PRO A 407 11.03 23.52 1.64
C PRO A 407 10.38 24.51 2.62
N MET A 408 10.56 24.28 3.92
CA MET A 408 9.93 25.07 4.99
C MET A 408 10.37 26.54 4.95
N GLU A 409 11.62 26.79 4.59
CA GLU A 409 12.22 28.11 4.38
C GLU A 409 11.60 28.91 3.23
N ALA A 410 10.81 28.29 2.35
CA ALA A 410 10.07 28.97 1.29
C ALA A 410 8.68 29.50 1.72
N ALA A 411 8.33 29.40 3.01
CA ALA A 411 7.03 29.83 3.51
C ALA A 411 6.78 31.35 3.37
N ILE A 412 5.74 31.73 2.62
CA ILE A 412 5.45 33.15 2.32
C ILE A 412 4.94 33.96 3.51
N ASN A 413 4.44 33.27 4.55
CA ASN A 413 3.83 33.86 5.74
C ASN A 413 4.65 33.62 7.03
N GLN A 414 5.95 33.32 6.92
CA GLN A 414 6.82 32.95 8.06
C GLN A 414 6.61 33.81 9.31
N LYS A 415 6.54 35.13 9.19
CA LYS A 415 6.31 36.04 10.33
C LYS A 415 5.02 35.74 11.12
N ALA A 416 3.95 35.36 10.42
CA ALA A 416 2.68 35.02 11.05
C ALA A 416 2.74 33.64 11.73
N VAL A 417 3.52 32.70 11.18
CA VAL A 417 3.84 31.42 11.82
C VAL A 417 4.66 31.66 13.08
N ASP A 418 5.76 32.42 13.00
CA ASP A 418 6.62 32.74 14.15
C ASP A 418 5.85 33.43 15.29
N ASP A 419 4.86 34.27 14.96
CA ASP A 419 4.01 34.95 15.95
C ASP A 419 2.91 34.04 16.50
N PHE A 420 2.43 33.05 15.73
CA PHE A 420 1.51 32.03 16.19
C PHE A 420 2.21 31.00 17.09
N GLU A 421 3.42 30.54 16.76
CA GLU A 421 4.20 29.61 17.59
C GLU A 421 4.51 30.21 18.97
N LYS A 422 4.88 31.50 19.04
CA LYS A 422 5.05 32.20 20.31
C LYS A 422 3.76 32.20 21.14
N ARG A 423 2.61 32.51 20.52
CA ARG A 423 1.30 32.47 21.18
C ARG A 423 0.91 31.06 21.62
N LEU A 424 1.27 30.03 20.86
CA LEU A 424 1.00 28.65 21.21
C LEU A 424 1.78 28.26 22.46
N VAL A 425 3.09 28.58 22.52
CA VAL A 425 3.93 28.36 23.71
C VAL A 425 3.43 29.18 24.91
N GLU A 426 3.05 30.44 24.72
CA GLU A 426 2.45 31.27 25.77
C GLU A 426 1.11 30.69 26.26
N ALA A 427 0.26 30.18 25.36
CA ALA A 427 -1.02 29.57 25.71
C ALA A 427 -0.82 28.26 26.48
N GLU A 428 0.08 27.38 26.03
CA GLU A 428 0.44 26.14 26.72
C GLU A 428 1.00 26.38 28.12
N LEU A 429 1.91 27.36 28.28
CA LEU A 429 2.45 27.76 29.58
C LEU A 429 1.37 28.31 30.54
N ASN A 430 0.33 28.94 30.00
CA ASN A 430 -0.81 29.45 30.77
C ASN A 430 -1.96 28.42 30.92
N GLY A 431 -1.83 27.22 30.37
CA GLY A 431 -2.89 26.19 30.38
C GLY A 431 -4.13 26.56 29.55
N VAL A 432 -4.01 27.53 28.64
CA VAL A 432 -5.07 27.96 27.72
C VAL A 432 -4.87 27.25 26.38
N ARG A 433 -5.96 26.81 25.72
CA ARG A 433 -5.88 26.34 24.33
C ARG A 433 -6.45 27.39 23.39
N LEU A 434 -5.69 27.68 22.33
CA LEU A 434 -6.14 28.50 21.21
C LEU A 434 -7.27 27.78 20.46
N SER A 435 -8.17 28.54 19.86
CA SER A 435 -9.28 27.95 19.09
C SER A 435 -8.77 27.41 17.74
N PRO A 436 -9.41 26.40 17.14
CA PRO A 436 -8.90 25.83 15.89
C PRO A 436 -8.93 26.80 14.71
N ASP A 437 -9.81 27.81 14.77
CA ASP A 437 -9.92 28.88 13.77
C ASP A 437 -8.76 29.90 13.84
N GLU A 438 -7.96 29.88 14.91
CA GLU A 438 -6.77 30.72 15.11
C GLU A 438 -5.48 30.05 14.63
N VAL A 439 -5.53 28.81 14.13
CA VAL A 439 -4.35 28.04 13.71
C VAL A 439 -3.73 28.63 12.44
N VAL A 440 -2.49 29.11 12.54
CA VAL A 440 -1.71 29.61 11.40
C VAL A 440 -0.72 28.54 10.94
N ARG A 441 -0.82 28.14 9.67
CA ARG A 441 0.09 27.17 9.04
C ARG A 441 1.12 27.86 8.13
N PRO A 442 2.32 27.30 7.94
CA PRO A 442 3.23 27.73 6.87
C PRO A 442 2.58 27.52 5.51
N ILE A 443 2.52 28.58 4.70
CA ILE A 443 2.01 28.55 3.33
C ILE A 443 3.20 28.48 2.38
N ILE A 444 3.32 27.40 1.62
CA ILE A 444 4.44 27.12 0.73
C ILE A 444 3.92 27.06 -0.71
N PRO A 445 4.43 27.89 -1.65
CA PRO A 445 4.01 27.84 -3.05
C PRO A 445 4.45 26.53 -3.71
N ILE A 446 3.58 25.88 -4.49
CA ILE A 446 3.95 24.61 -5.15
C ILE A 446 5.14 24.76 -6.10
N GLU A 447 5.37 25.94 -6.71
CA GLU A 447 6.55 26.19 -7.52
C GLU A 447 7.86 26.13 -6.74
N ALA A 448 7.85 26.40 -5.42
CA ALA A 448 9.02 26.24 -4.57
C ALA A 448 9.32 24.75 -4.36
N CYS A 449 8.31 23.92 -4.06
CA CYS A 449 8.44 22.46 -3.98
C CYS A 449 8.96 21.85 -5.29
N LEU A 450 8.40 22.25 -6.43
CA LEU A 450 8.81 21.78 -7.76
C LEU A 450 10.24 22.23 -8.11
N SER A 451 10.63 23.44 -7.69
CA SER A 451 11.98 23.95 -7.87
C SER A 451 12.99 23.17 -7.02
N ALA A 452 12.67 22.91 -5.75
CA ALA A 452 13.48 22.10 -4.83
C ALA A 452 13.66 20.66 -5.31
N TRP A 453 12.62 20.01 -5.84
CA TRP A 453 12.75 18.68 -6.49
C TRP A 453 13.75 18.68 -7.66
N SER A 454 13.83 19.79 -8.38
CA SER A 454 14.70 19.96 -9.56
C SER A 454 16.08 20.57 -9.25
N GLU A 455 16.34 20.89 -7.98
CA GLU A 455 17.57 21.54 -7.55
C GLU A 455 18.78 20.60 -7.68
N THR A 456 19.96 21.17 -7.85
CA THR A 456 21.20 20.39 -7.98
C THR A 456 21.71 20.03 -6.59
N GLU A 457 21.46 18.80 -6.17
CA GLU A 457 21.95 18.25 -4.92
C GLU A 457 23.46 17.93 -5.01
N LYS A 458 24.19 18.16 -3.92
CA LYS A 458 25.61 17.80 -3.80
C LYS A 458 25.79 16.55 -2.95
N ILE A 459 26.09 15.43 -3.59
CA ILE A 459 26.43 14.17 -2.93
C ILE A 459 27.90 14.21 -2.49
N SER A 460 28.18 14.03 -1.21
CA SER A 460 29.55 13.87 -0.68
C SER A 460 30.06 12.43 -0.90
N ASP A 461 31.38 12.26 -0.78
CA ASP A 461 32.04 10.94 -0.73
C ASP A 461 31.82 10.02 -1.95
N PHE A 462 31.45 10.61 -3.09
CA PHE A 462 31.31 9.94 -4.37
C PHE A 462 32.67 9.44 -4.88
N LYS A 463 32.83 8.12 -5.04
CA LYS A 463 33.96 7.52 -5.77
C LYS A 463 33.78 7.76 -7.27
N SER A 464 34.70 8.48 -7.90
CA SER A 464 34.57 8.86 -9.32
C SER A 464 35.07 7.76 -10.27
N PRO A 465 34.20 7.09 -11.07
CA PRO A 465 34.63 6.16 -12.12
C PRO A 465 35.51 6.86 -13.17
N ALA A 466 35.26 8.14 -13.40
CA ALA A 466 35.93 8.98 -14.38
C ALA A 466 37.34 9.47 -13.99
N SER A 467 37.87 9.12 -12.81
CA SER A 467 39.16 9.64 -12.32
C SER A 467 40.35 8.80 -12.80
N GLN A 468 41.57 9.32 -12.66
CA GLN A 468 42.81 8.59 -12.95
C GLN A 468 43.75 8.68 -11.74
N PRO A 469 43.95 7.60 -10.95
CA PRO A 469 43.26 6.30 -11.06
C PRO A 469 41.74 6.41 -10.81
N PRO A 470 40.92 5.48 -11.32
CA PRO A 470 39.48 5.46 -11.06
C PRO A 470 39.18 5.21 -9.57
N GLY A 471 37.99 5.60 -9.11
CA GLY A 471 37.56 5.41 -7.72
C GLY A 471 37.94 6.54 -6.74
N ALA A 472 38.65 7.59 -7.18
CA ALA A 472 39.04 8.70 -6.31
C ALA A 472 37.82 9.37 -5.65
N LYS A 473 37.85 9.50 -4.31
CA LYS A 473 36.78 10.12 -3.51
C LYS A 473 36.66 11.62 -3.84
N THR A 474 35.44 12.06 -4.15
CA THR A 474 35.11 13.46 -4.44
C THR A 474 33.64 13.74 -4.11
N PHE A 475 33.06 14.80 -4.65
CA PHE A 475 31.62 15.05 -4.62
C PHE A 475 31.02 14.85 -6.02
N ALA A 476 29.76 14.47 -6.08
CA ALA A 476 28.96 14.54 -7.30
C ALA A 476 27.88 15.61 -7.20
N LEU A 477 27.40 16.07 -8.34
CA LEU A 477 26.22 16.91 -8.46
C LEU A 477 25.11 16.10 -9.13
N ARG A 478 24.00 15.87 -8.43
CA ARG A 478 22.82 15.16 -8.92
C ARG A 478 21.71 16.17 -9.26
N SER A 479 20.97 15.94 -10.34
CA SER A 479 19.82 16.77 -10.72
C SER A 479 18.80 15.95 -11.53
N ASN A 480 17.51 16.08 -11.21
CA ASN A 480 16.44 15.30 -11.83
C ASN A 480 15.61 16.14 -12.81
N ARG A 481 15.23 15.58 -13.97
CA ARG A 481 14.38 16.24 -14.99
C ARG A 481 13.35 15.27 -15.56
N LEU A 482 12.26 15.79 -16.09
CA LEU A 482 11.19 15.01 -16.70
C LEU A 482 11.41 14.90 -18.22
N LEU A 483 11.43 13.68 -18.75
CA LEU A 483 11.60 13.43 -20.19
C LEU A 483 10.29 13.63 -20.95
N ASN A 484 9.20 13.05 -20.43
CA ASN A 484 7.84 13.17 -20.93
C ASN A 484 6.88 13.68 -19.85
N PHE A 485 5.75 14.23 -20.29
CA PHE A 485 4.67 14.72 -19.44
C PHE A 485 3.43 13.83 -19.60
N PRO A 486 3.02 13.05 -18.57
CA PRO A 486 1.95 12.06 -18.68
C PRO A 486 0.59 12.75 -18.84
N ALA A 487 -0.41 12.05 -19.39
CA ALA A 487 -1.75 12.62 -19.61
C ALA A 487 -2.45 12.95 -18.28
N TYR A 488 -2.22 12.12 -17.27
CA TYR A 488 -2.57 12.34 -15.87
C TYR A 488 -1.30 12.33 -15.03
N LEU A 489 -1.17 13.25 -14.07
CA LEU A 489 -0.02 13.32 -13.18
C LEU A 489 -0.49 13.21 -11.73
N CYS A 490 0.10 12.29 -10.98
CA CYS A 490 0.00 12.25 -9.52
C CYS A 490 1.21 12.99 -8.93
N ILE A 491 0.96 13.87 -7.96
CA ILE A 491 2.00 14.55 -7.17
C ILE A 491 1.77 14.21 -5.70
N GLN A 492 2.77 13.59 -5.06
CA GLN A 492 2.79 13.39 -3.61
C GLN A 492 3.51 14.56 -2.96
N VAL A 493 2.89 15.20 -1.97
CA VAL A 493 3.59 16.16 -1.11
C VAL A 493 4.24 15.39 0.03
N GLU A 494 5.56 15.51 0.18
CA GLU A 494 6.33 14.86 1.25
C GLU A 494 6.10 15.55 2.61
N ARG A 495 4.88 15.41 3.12
CA ARG A 495 4.42 15.98 4.40
C ARG A 495 4.88 15.18 5.61
N PHE A 496 5.75 14.20 5.45
CA PHE A 496 6.23 13.36 6.54
C PHE A 496 7.75 13.44 6.58
N THR A 497 8.28 13.74 7.76
CA THR A 497 9.72 13.87 8.01
C THR A 497 10.08 13.22 9.33
N VAL A 498 11.37 13.11 9.62
CA VAL A 498 11.87 12.52 10.87
C VAL A 498 12.27 13.64 11.82
N GLY A 499 11.75 13.61 13.05
CA GLY A 499 12.09 14.55 14.11
C GLY A 499 13.53 14.37 14.62
N ALA A 500 14.02 15.34 15.40
CA ALA A 500 15.34 15.27 16.03
C ALA A 500 15.47 14.13 17.08
N ASP A 501 14.32 13.59 17.50
CA ASP A 501 14.11 12.43 18.36
C ASP A 501 13.97 11.11 17.57
N TRP A 502 14.15 11.13 16.26
CA TRP A 502 13.89 10.03 15.31
C TRP A 502 12.43 9.56 15.24
N LEU A 503 11.48 10.32 15.78
CA LEU A 503 10.06 10.02 15.65
C LEU A 503 9.50 10.57 14.32
N PRO A 504 8.63 9.83 13.61
CA PRO A 504 7.94 10.35 12.44
C PRO A 504 7.06 11.56 12.79
N LYS A 505 7.19 12.64 12.02
CA LYS A 505 6.46 13.90 12.22
C LYS A 505 5.78 14.33 10.93
N LYS A 506 4.48 14.63 11.02
CA LYS A 506 3.73 15.27 9.95
C LYS A 506 3.99 16.78 9.91
N LEU A 507 4.26 17.31 8.73
CA LEU A 507 4.35 18.72 8.40
C LEU A 507 2.95 19.28 8.14
N ASP A 508 2.39 19.99 9.14
CA ASP A 508 1.10 20.68 9.01
C ASP A 508 1.27 22.02 8.24
N VAL A 509 1.36 21.91 6.92
CA VAL A 509 1.56 23.03 5.98
C VAL A 509 0.39 23.22 5.03
N GLU A 510 0.29 24.40 4.45
CA GLU A 510 -0.59 24.70 3.32
C GLU A 510 0.22 24.82 2.03
N ILE A 511 -0.11 24.03 1.01
CA ILE A 511 0.52 24.15 -0.32
C ILE A 511 -0.36 25.04 -1.20
N ASP A 512 0.17 26.19 -1.62
CA ASP A 512 -0.59 27.14 -2.43
C ASP A 512 -0.50 26.80 -3.93
N LEU A 513 -1.67 26.69 -4.58
CA LEU A 513 -1.80 26.44 -6.01
C LEU A 513 -2.27 27.71 -6.74
N LYS A 514 -1.66 28.01 -7.89
CA LYS A 514 -2.13 29.10 -8.74
C LYS A 514 -3.56 28.84 -9.24
N SER A 515 -4.45 29.77 -8.94
CA SER A 515 -5.81 29.83 -9.50
C SER A 515 -5.92 30.93 -10.56
N THR A 516 -6.91 30.81 -11.45
CA THR A 516 -7.14 31.81 -12.52
C THR A 516 -7.80 33.11 -12.01
N ALA A 517 -8.42 33.07 -10.84
CA ALA A 517 -8.92 34.20 -10.07
C ALA A 517 -9.02 33.81 -8.58
N GLU A 518 -9.03 34.79 -7.68
CA GLU A 518 -9.16 34.57 -6.22
C GLU A 518 -10.42 33.78 -5.81
N SER A 519 -11.45 33.77 -6.68
CA SER A 519 -12.71 33.06 -6.46
C SER A 519 -12.97 31.89 -7.44
N SER A 520 -11.98 31.42 -8.20
CA SER A 520 -12.16 30.28 -9.10
C SER A 520 -11.69 28.97 -8.49
N THR A 521 -12.49 27.91 -8.68
CA THR A 521 -12.21 26.52 -8.27
C THR A 521 -11.45 25.72 -9.34
N ASP A 522 -10.72 26.44 -10.20
CA ASP A 522 -9.94 25.92 -11.33
C ASP A 522 -8.45 26.22 -11.07
N TRP A 523 -7.72 25.25 -10.52
CA TRP A 523 -6.29 25.34 -10.17
C TRP A 523 -5.39 24.72 -11.24
N PHE A 524 -4.22 25.32 -11.45
CA PHE A 524 -3.30 24.93 -12.53
C PHE A 524 -1.83 24.91 -12.08
N ILE A 525 -1.05 24.05 -12.72
CA ILE A 525 0.43 24.02 -12.62
C ILE A 525 1.05 24.02 -14.03
N ASP A 526 2.29 24.50 -14.12
CA ASP A 526 3.11 24.49 -15.34
C ASP A 526 4.48 23.89 -15.03
N LEU A 527 4.81 22.77 -15.67
CA LEU A 527 6.03 22.00 -15.43
C LEU A 527 7.11 22.28 -16.47
N SER A 528 6.97 23.35 -17.27
CA SER A 528 7.89 23.66 -18.39
C SER A 528 9.36 23.81 -17.95
N SER A 529 9.61 24.26 -16.72
CA SER A 529 10.95 24.33 -16.12
C SER A 529 11.58 22.97 -15.81
N LEU A 530 10.78 21.92 -15.67
CA LEU A 530 11.23 20.57 -15.31
C LEU A 530 11.59 19.69 -16.51
N ARG A 531 11.23 20.08 -17.74
CA ARG A 531 11.51 19.26 -18.93
C ARG A 531 13.01 19.15 -19.18
N ALA A 532 13.47 17.94 -19.47
CA ALA A 532 14.85 17.68 -19.89
C ALA A 532 15.19 18.42 -21.19
N PRO A 533 16.26 19.23 -21.25
CA PRO A 533 16.56 20.10 -22.38
C PRO A 533 17.06 19.37 -23.64
N SER A 534 17.68 18.19 -23.49
CA SER A 534 18.26 17.39 -24.58
C SER A 534 17.65 15.99 -24.74
N GLY A 535 16.90 15.50 -23.74
CA GLY A 535 16.17 14.23 -23.74
C GLY A 535 17.07 12.99 -23.77
N SER A 536 17.49 12.51 -22.59
CA SER A 536 18.37 11.35 -22.37
C SER A 536 19.71 11.42 -23.13
N ARG A 537 20.13 12.62 -23.55
CA ARG A 537 21.31 12.85 -24.38
C ARG A 537 22.21 13.89 -23.72
N PRO A 538 23.55 13.72 -23.80
CA PRO A 538 24.50 14.71 -23.31
C PRO A 538 24.24 16.10 -23.91
N LEU A 539 24.36 17.13 -23.07
CA LEU A 539 24.31 18.50 -23.54
C LEU A 539 25.54 18.83 -24.41
N PRO A 540 25.44 19.80 -25.34
CA PRO A 540 26.57 20.18 -26.19
C PRO A 540 27.80 20.62 -25.37
N GLY A 541 28.86 19.82 -25.43
CA GLY A 541 30.12 20.05 -24.70
C GLY A 541 30.31 19.20 -23.44
N GLU A 542 29.32 18.38 -23.05
CA GLU A 542 29.48 17.42 -21.96
C GLU A 542 30.15 16.12 -22.45
N GLN A 543 30.96 15.52 -21.58
CA GLN A 543 31.62 14.23 -21.82
C GLN A 543 31.02 13.20 -20.86
N LEU A 544 30.71 12.01 -21.37
CA LEU A 544 30.21 10.92 -20.53
C LEU A 544 31.30 10.41 -19.57
N MET A 545 30.88 9.96 -18.38
CA MET A 545 31.69 9.13 -17.50
C MET A 545 31.86 7.74 -18.13
N PRO A 546 33.01 7.06 -17.91
CA PRO A 546 33.18 5.69 -18.37
C PRO A 546 32.10 4.78 -17.78
N THR A 547 31.60 3.82 -18.55
CA THR A 547 30.76 2.73 -18.04
C THR A 547 31.62 1.68 -17.35
N ASP A 548 31.03 0.84 -16.50
CA ASP A 548 31.77 -0.21 -15.79
C ASP A 548 32.46 -1.21 -16.75
N GLU A 549 31.89 -1.42 -17.95
CA GLU A 549 32.50 -2.16 -19.06
C GLU A 549 33.76 -1.48 -19.63
N GLU A 550 33.77 -0.15 -19.71
CA GLU A 550 34.93 0.64 -20.16
C GLU A 550 36.05 0.66 -19.09
N ILE A 551 35.68 0.74 -17.80
CA ILE A 551 36.64 0.67 -16.68
C ILE A 551 37.26 -0.73 -16.62
N GLY A 552 36.43 -1.78 -16.75
CA GLY A 552 36.89 -3.16 -16.83
C GLY A 552 37.82 -3.37 -18.02
N SER A 553 37.49 -2.85 -19.21
CA SER A 553 38.33 -3.03 -20.41
C SER A 553 39.62 -2.19 -20.41
N GLU A 554 39.65 -0.99 -19.83
CA GLU A 554 40.91 -0.26 -19.62
C GLU A 554 41.81 -0.97 -18.60
N GLN A 555 41.25 -1.58 -17.55
CA GLN A 555 42.00 -2.42 -16.59
C GLN A 555 42.41 -3.79 -17.18
N MET A 556 41.67 -4.33 -18.15
CA MET A 556 42.00 -5.56 -18.90
C MET A 556 43.00 -5.37 -20.05
N THR A 557 43.69 -4.22 -20.12
CA THR A 557 44.81 -4.04 -21.08
C THR A 557 46.11 -4.75 -20.66
N VAL A 558 46.09 -5.51 -19.56
CA VAL A 558 47.16 -6.44 -19.16
C VAL A 558 46.80 -7.85 -19.62
N ASP A 559 47.63 -8.45 -20.48
CA ASP A 559 47.43 -9.76 -21.14
C ASP A 559 46.87 -10.86 -20.20
N ASP A 560 45.57 -11.14 -20.32
CA ASP A 560 44.83 -11.96 -19.36
C ASP A 560 44.91 -13.47 -19.63
N ASN A 561 46.12 -14.03 -19.73
CA ASN A 561 46.28 -15.47 -20.00
C ASN A 561 47.36 -16.24 -19.24
N ASP A 562 48.24 -15.63 -18.41
CA ASP A 562 49.21 -16.44 -17.63
C ASP A 562 49.80 -15.79 -16.34
N VAL A 563 48.98 -15.12 -15.51
CA VAL A 563 49.44 -14.67 -14.18
C VAL A 563 49.30 -15.81 -13.16
N GLN A 564 50.30 -16.68 -13.08
CA GLN A 564 50.46 -17.56 -11.92
C GLN A 564 50.73 -16.71 -10.67
N PHE A 565 49.92 -16.86 -9.62
CA PHE A 565 50.16 -16.20 -8.34
C PHE A 565 51.45 -16.71 -7.70
N ASP A 566 52.36 -15.80 -7.32
CA ASP A 566 53.55 -16.19 -6.56
C ASP A 566 53.17 -16.51 -5.11
N MET A 567 53.10 -17.80 -4.81
CA MET A 567 52.77 -18.32 -3.49
C MET A 567 53.80 -17.90 -2.42
N THR A 568 55.01 -17.47 -2.77
CA THR A 568 55.96 -16.93 -1.80
C THR A 568 55.52 -15.54 -1.34
N VAL A 569 55.17 -14.66 -2.28
CA VAL A 569 54.67 -13.31 -2.01
C VAL A 569 53.36 -13.35 -1.23
N ILE A 570 52.40 -14.19 -1.64
CA ILE A 570 51.12 -14.34 -0.92
C ILE A 570 51.33 -14.84 0.51
N ASN A 571 52.23 -15.82 0.73
CA ASN A 571 52.51 -16.31 2.09
C ASN A 571 53.19 -15.25 2.96
N GLU A 572 54.07 -14.40 2.41
CA GLU A 572 54.65 -13.30 3.19
C GLU A 572 53.61 -12.23 3.55
N LEU A 573 52.70 -11.87 2.63
CA LEU A 573 51.60 -10.93 2.92
C LEU A 573 50.60 -11.50 3.96
N LEU A 574 50.30 -12.80 3.90
CA LEU A 574 49.52 -13.51 4.94
C LEU A 574 50.24 -13.50 6.29
N MET A 575 51.57 -13.70 6.32
CA MET A 575 52.38 -13.59 7.54
C MET A 575 52.43 -12.16 8.09
N MET A 576 52.28 -11.14 7.24
CA MET A 576 52.13 -9.74 7.64
C MET A 576 50.71 -9.39 8.15
N GLY A 577 49.74 -10.29 8.00
CA GLY A 577 48.39 -10.16 8.53
C GLY A 577 47.33 -9.66 7.54
N PHE A 578 47.66 -9.57 6.24
CA PHE A 578 46.66 -9.31 5.20
C PHE A 578 45.83 -10.57 4.89
N THR A 579 44.62 -10.39 4.36
CA THR A 579 43.74 -11.50 3.94
C THR A 579 44.25 -12.14 2.63
N LEU A 580 43.76 -13.35 2.33
CA LEU A 580 44.16 -14.09 1.13
C LEU A 580 43.68 -13.35 -0.14
N GLU A 581 42.48 -12.82 -0.08
CA GLU A 581 41.77 -12.12 -1.14
C GLU A 581 42.47 -10.78 -1.44
N ALA A 582 42.83 -10.02 -0.40
CA ALA A 582 43.62 -8.80 -0.54
C ALA A 582 45.02 -9.10 -1.10
N ALA A 583 45.70 -10.15 -0.62
CA ALA A 583 47.01 -10.55 -1.13
C ALA A 583 46.97 -11.02 -2.60
N GLN A 584 45.91 -11.72 -3.01
CA GLN A 584 45.68 -12.10 -4.41
C GLN A 584 45.42 -10.88 -5.30
N LYS A 585 44.58 -9.94 -4.87
CA LYS A 585 44.36 -8.66 -5.57
C LYS A 585 45.66 -7.87 -5.69
N ALA A 586 46.44 -7.76 -4.62
CA ALA A 586 47.73 -7.08 -4.62
C ALA A 586 48.74 -7.69 -5.61
N CYS A 587 48.88 -9.01 -5.62
CA CYS A 587 49.74 -9.70 -6.58
C CYS A 587 49.26 -9.50 -8.04
N ARG A 588 47.94 -9.54 -8.27
CA ARG A 588 47.32 -9.30 -9.59
C ARG A 588 47.60 -7.89 -10.11
N PHE A 589 47.29 -6.86 -9.32
CA PHE A 589 47.47 -5.46 -9.72
C PHE A 589 48.95 -5.03 -9.78
N THR A 590 49.84 -5.67 -9.03
CA THR A 590 51.29 -5.39 -9.09
C THR A 590 52.08 -6.33 -10.00
N GLN A 591 51.41 -7.21 -10.77
CA GLN A 591 51.99 -8.17 -11.70
C GLN A 591 53.16 -9.00 -11.11
N ASN A 592 53.02 -9.44 -9.85
CA ASN A 592 54.06 -10.14 -9.09
C ASN A 592 55.44 -9.44 -9.05
N THR A 593 55.51 -8.10 -9.16
CA THR A 593 56.81 -7.38 -9.17
C THR A 593 57.59 -7.42 -7.85
N GLY A 594 56.99 -7.95 -6.77
CA GLY A 594 57.65 -8.25 -5.50
C GLY A 594 56.79 -7.94 -4.28
N VAL A 595 57.22 -8.42 -3.11
CA VAL A 595 56.51 -8.24 -1.82
C VAL A 595 56.38 -6.76 -1.45
N GLU A 596 57.42 -5.96 -1.72
CA GLU A 596 57.42 -4.51 -1.42
C GLU A 596 56.38 -3.76 -2.27
N SER A 597 56.30 -4.06 -3.57
CA SER A 597 55.26 -3.50 -4.46
C SER A 597 53.85 -3.87 -4.00
N ALA A 598 53.61 -5.16 -3.72
CA ALA A 598 52.31 -5.65 -3.29
C ALA A 598 51.89 -5.09 -1.91
N THR A 599 52.84 -4.93 -0.99
CA THR A 599 52.62 -4.28 0.31
C THR A 599 52.26 -2.80 0.12
N ASN A 600 52.98 -2.07 -0.72
CA ASN A 600 52.68 -0.65 -0.98
C ASN A 600 51.28 -0.48 -1.59
N TRP A 601 50.91 -1.32 -2.57
CA TRP A 601 49.56 -1.31 -3.14
C TRP A 601 48.50 -1.61 -2.07
N LEU A 602 48.70 -2.62 -1.21
CA LEU A 602 47.80 -2.91 -0.09
C LEU A 602 47.64 -1.73 0.86
N MET A 603 48.73 -1.08 1.24
CA MET A 603 48.71 0.08 2.13
C MET A 603 47.96 1.28 1.54
N GLU A 604 47.91 1.41 0.20
CA GLU A 604 47.13 2.44 -0.50
C GLU A 604 45.63 2.10 -0.60
N HIS A 605 45.26 0.81 -0.61
CA HIS A 605 43.89 0.33 -0.79
C HIS A 605 43.25 -0.25 0.49
N LEU A 606 43.90 -0.09 1.65
CA LEU A 606 43.43 -0.58 2.96
C LEU A 606 42.01 -0.14 3.34
N ASP A 607 41.58 1.03 2.87
CA ASP A 607 40.25 1.63 3.14
C ASP A 607 39.19 1.24 2.09
N ASP A 608 39.51 0.37 1.11
CA ASP A 608 38.55 -0.05 0.10
C ASP A 608 37.65 -1.19 0.60
N PRO A 609 36.32 -1.05 0.49
CA PRO A 609 35.37 -1.99 1.09
C PRO A 609 35.43 -3.37 0.43
N ASP A 610 35.77 -3.42 -0.85
CA ASP A 610 35.87 -4.63 -1.65
C ASP A 610 37.24 -5.32 -1.55
N LEU A 611 38.23 -4.76 -0.82
CA LEU A 611 39.59 -5.30 -0.74
C LEU A 611 39.62 -6.79 -0.34
N ASN A 612 38.68 -7.22 0.50
CA ASN A 612 38.58 -8.57 1.03
C ASN A 612 37.59 -9.47 0.26
N ASP A 613 36.93 -8.96 -0.78
CA ASP A 613 35.95 -9.74 -1.54
C ASP A 613 36.65 -10.77 -2.45
N PRO A 614 36.12 -12.00 -2.56
CA PRO A 614 36.72 -13.05 -3.36
C PRO A 614 36.76 -12.71 -4.85
N LEU A 615 37.83 -13.12 -5.54
CA LEU A 615 37.94 -12.97 -6.99
C LEU A 615 36.95 -13.90 -7.72
N PRO A 616 36.37 -13.49 -8.86
CA PRO A 616 35.40 -14.30 -9.61
C PRO A 616 35.92 -15.71 -9.96
N SER A 617 35.05 -16.71 -9.76
CA SER A 617 35.36 -18.15 -9.73
C SER A 617 35.76 -18.77 -11.08
N GLY A 618 36.90 -18.37 -11.65
CA GLY A 618 37.47 -18.95 -12.88
C GLY A 618 38.75 -19.79 -12.70
N TYR A 619 39.47 -19.66 -11.58
CA TYR A 619 40.88 -20.07 -11.47
C TYR A 619 41.20 -20.95 -10.25
N HIS A 620 40.78 -22.22 -10.28
CA HIS A 620 41.36 -23.26 -9.41
C HIS A 620 42.14 -24.30 -10.24
N GLN A 621 43.48 -24.28 -10.15
CA GLN A 621 44.34 -25.34 -10.69
C GLN A 621 44.91 -26.27 -9.61
N GLN A 622 44.57 -27.56 -9.76
CA GLN A 622 45.42 -28.76 -9.65
C GLN A 622 46.24 -29.05 -8.37
N SER A 623 45.81 -30.09 -7.65
CA SER A 623 46.64 -31.13 -7.00
C SER A 623 45.75 -32.36 -6.66
N VAL A 624 46.12 -33.65 -6.70
CA VAL A 624 47.26 -34.41 -7.28
C VAL A 624 46.69 -35.71 -7.90
N ALA A 625 47.29 -36.27 -8.96
CA ALA A 625 46.75 -37.43 -9.68
C ALA A 625 47.10 -38.82 -9.09
N VAL A 626 46.13 -39.74 -9.07
CA VAL A 626 46.31 -41.22 -9.02
C VAL A 626 45.22 -41.88 -9.90
N PRO A 627 45.52 -42.89 -10.74
CA PRO A 627 44.62 -43.27 -11.85
C PRO A 627 43.72 -44.50 -11.57
N SER A 628 42.54 -44.53 -12.21
CA SER A 628 41.92 -45.76 -12.74
C SER A 628 40.81 -45.46 -13.76
N ASN A 629 40.67 -46.31 -14.77
CA ASN A 629 39.76 -46.15 -15.90
C ASN A 629 38.28 -46.30 -15.53
N THR A 630 37.41 -45.46 -16.10
CA THR A 630 36.32 -45.91 -16.99
C THR A 630 35.76 -44.76 -17.83
N ILE A 631 35.40 -45.05 -19.08
CA ILE A 631 34.75 -44.11 -20.01
C ILE A 631 33.24 -44.12 -19.75
N SER A 632 32.61 -42.96 -19.54
CA SER A 632 31.18 -42.74 -19.84
C SER A 632 30.80 -41.25 -19.90
N THR A 633 30.23 -40.87 -21.05
CA THR A 633 29.22 -39.84 -21.32
C THR A 633 28.94 -38.74 -20.28
N THR A 634 29.11 -37.50 -20.73
CA THR A 634 28.57 -36.26 -20.14
C THR A 634 27.06 -36.34 -19.90
N THR A 635 26.62 -36.02 -18.69
CA THR A 635 25.21 -35.79 -18.31
C THR A 635 25.04 -34.38 -17.77
N ALA A 636 23.86 -33.79 -17.99
CA ALA A 636 23.51 -32.48 -17.44
C ALA A 636 23.44 -32.55 -15.90
N THR A 637 23.78 -31.44 -15.24
CA THR A 637 23.63 -31.27 -13.79
C THR A 637 22.16 -31.34 -13.41
N SER A 638 21.78 -32.40 -12.70
CA SER A 638 20.44 -32.51 -12.08
C SER A 638 20.39 -31.66 -10.81
N ILE A 639 19.52 -30.65 -10.80
CA ILE A 639 19.21 -29.85 -9.61
C ILE A 639 18.44 -30.74 -8.63
N ASP A 640 18.72 -30.60 -7.34
CA ASP A 640 18.01 -31.31 -6.27
C ASP A 640 16.63 -30.69 -6.03
N GLU A 641 15.56 -31.49 -6.19
CA GLU A 641 14.18 -31.00 -6.09
C GLU A 641 13.81 -30.58 -4.65
N ASN A 642 14.41 -31.20 -3.61
CA ASN A 642 14.21 -30.77 -2.23
C ASN A 642 14.71 -29.33 -2.00
N SER A 643 15.84 -28.97 -2.61
CA SER A 643 16.38 -27.61 -2.55
C SER A 643 15.47 -26.60 -3.27
N VAL A 644 14.80 -27.01 -4.35
CA VAL A 644 13.77 -26.20 -5.04
C VAL A 644 12.54 -26.02 -4.16
N GLU A 645 12.00 -27.08 -3.54
CA GLU A 645 10.88 -27.00 -2.60
C GLU A 645 11.19 -26.09 -1.39
N MET A 646 12.40 -26.18 -0.86
CA MET A 646 12.80 -25.39 0.31
C MET A 646 12.93 -23.89 0.00
N MET A 647 13.32 -23.51 -1.22
CA MET A 647 13.27 -22.09 -1.65
C MET A 647 11.87 -21.64 -2.07
N MET A 648 11.02 -22.53 -2.58
CA MET A 648 9.59 -22.20 -2.76
C MET A 648 8.91 -21.92 -1.41
N ALA A 649 9.27 -22.64 -0.35
CA ALA A 649 8.82 -22.36 1.01
C ALA A 649 9.34 -21.03 1.58
N MET A 650 10.43 -20.47 1.03
CA MET A 650 10.93 -19.11 1.33
C MET A 650 10.23 -18.01 0.51
N GLY A 651 9.31 -18.36 -0.41
CA GLY A 651 8.49 -17.42 -1.18
C GLY A 651 8.89 -17.22 -2.63
N PHE A 652 9.93 -17.91 -3.14
CA PHE A 652 10.33 -17.84 -4.55
C PHE A 652 9.46 -18.72 -5.46
N SER A 653 9.20 -18.29 -6.69
CA SER A 653 8.58 -19.18 -7.69
C SER A 653 9.53 -20.31 -8.08
N ARG A 654 8.98 -21.45 -8.55
CA ARG A 654 9.80 -22.61 -8.98
C ARG A 654 10.85 -22.24 -10.03
N GLN A 655 10.50 -21.33 -10.96
CA GLN A 655 11.42 -20.84 -11.99
C GLN A 655 12.56 -20.01 -11.40
N GLN A 656 12.25 -19.06 -10.51
CA GLN A 656 13.26 -18.26 -9.79
C GLN A 656 14.17 -19.15 -8.95
N ALA A 657 13.60 -20.15 -8.27
CA ALA A 657 14.37 -21.08 -7.44
C ALA A 657 15.36 -21.91 -8.27
N ILE A 658 14.93 -22.40 -9.44
CA ILE A 658 15.81 -23.09 -10.39
C ILE A 658 16.92 -22.17 -10.91
N ILE A 659 16.61 -20.93 -11.27
CA ILE A 659 17.60 -19.97 -11.80
C ILE A 659 18.62 -19.59 -10.71
N ALA A 660 18.17 -19.28 -9.50
CA ALA A 660 19.05 -18.96 -8.38
C ALA A 660 19.94 -20.14 -7.99
N LEU A 661 19.41 -21.37 -7.95
CA LEU A 661 20.22 -22.58 -7.72
C LEU A 661 21.17 -22.87 -8.90
N GLN A 662 20.82 -22.54 -10.15
CA GLN A 662 21.75 -22.64 -11.28
C GLN A 662 22.89 -21.62 -11.16
N HIS A 663 22.57 -20.38 -10.76
CA HIS A 663 23.55 -19.30 -10.61
C HIS A 663 24.54 -19.56 -9.47
N THR A 664 24.10 -20.20 -8.38
CA THR A 664 24.93 -20.50 -7.20
C THR A 664 25.37 -21.96 -7.10
N ASN A 665 25.38 -22.68 -8.24
CA ASN A 665 25.91 -24.04 -8.35
C ASN A 665 25.29 -25.06 -7.37
N SER A 666 23.96 -24.94 -7.19
CA SER A 666 23.08 -25.73 -6.30
C SER A 666 23.31 -25.55 -4.79
N ASN A 667 23.86 -24.41 -4.35
CA ASN A 667 23.97 -24.08 -2.93
C ASN A 667 22.74 -23.26 -2.45
N LEU A 668 21.90 -23.86 -1.59
CA LEU A 668 20.64 -23.27 -1.12
C LEU A 668 20.83 -21.92 -0.40
N GLU A 669 21.79 -21.81 0.52
CA GLU A 669 21.98 -20.59 1.32
C GLU A 669 22.39 -19.41 0.44
N GLN A 670 23.32 -19.65 -0.50
CA GLN A 670 23.76 -18.66 -1.47
C GLN A 670 22.68 -18.35 -2.51
N ALA A 671 21.88 -19.35 -2.93
CA ALA A 671 20.78 -19.15 -3.88
C ALA A 671 19.72 -18.20 -3.30
N ALA A 672 19.34 -18.39 -2.02
CA ALA A 672 18.40 -17.53 -1.34
C ALA A 672 18.96 -16.10 -1.17
N ASP A 673 20.20 -15.96 -0.71
CA ASP A 673 20.83 -14.66 -0.46
C ASP A 673 21.05 -13.86 -1.76
N TRP A 674 21.49 -14.53 -2.84
CA TRP A 674 21.63 -13.91 -4.17
C TRP A 674 20.27 -13.51 -4.76
N ALA A 675 19.23 -14.34 -4.59
CA ALA A 675 17.88 -14.05 -5.08
C ALA A 675 17.19 -12.89 -4.33
N LEU A 676 17.49 -12.71 -3.04
CA LEU A 676 17.06 -11.54 -2.25
C LEU A 676 17.85 -10.27 -2.62
N SER A 677 19.16 -10.40 -2.86
CA SER A 677 20.05 -9.27 -3.10
C SER A 677 19.97 -8.73 -4.54
N ASN A 678 19.62 -9.56 -5.53
CA ASN A 678 19.62 -9.21 -6.95
C ASN A 678 18.27 -9.50 -7.65
N PRO A 679 17.13 -8.97 -7.16
CA PRO A 679 15.80 -9.29 -7.68
C PRO A 679 15.64 -8.93 -9.17
N ASN A 680 16.22 -7.80 -9.61
CA ASN A 680 16.14 -7.33 -11.00
C ASN A 680 16.93 -8.23 -11.97
N GLU A 681 18.06 -8.79 -11.52
CA GLU A 681 18.89 -9.70 -12.33
C GLU A 681 18.21 -11.07 -12.46
N LEU A 682 17.67 -11.57 -11.34
CA LEU A 682 16.84 -12.76 -11.28
C LEU A 682 15.61 -12.68 -12.22
N GLU A 683 14.93 -11.53 -12.25
CA GLU A 683 13.81 -11.28 -13.16
C GLU A 683 14.26 -11.22 -14.64
N THR A 684 15.39 -10.57 -14.91
CA THR A 684 15.98 -10.51 -16.27
C THR A 684 16.34 -11.90 -16.80
N LEU A 685 16.98 -12.74 -15.98
CA LEU A 685 17.32 -14.12 -16.33
C LEU A 685 16.06 -15.01 -16.48
N LEU A 686 15.01 -14.75 -15.69
CA LEU A 686 13.73 -15.43 -15.82
C LEU A 686 13.07 -15.15 -17.16
N LEU A 687 13.06 -13.88 -17.62
CA LEU A 687 12.58 -13.50 -18.95
C LEU A 687 13.39 -14.17 -20.08
N GLN A 688 14.73 -14.22 -19.96
CA GLN A 688 15.59 -14.90 -20.94
C GLN A 688 15.34 -16.43 -21.01
N SER A 689 15.09 -17.07 -19.86
CA SER A 689 14.78 -18.50 -19.80
C SER A 689 13.47 -18.84 -20.52
N GLN A 690 12.46 -17.97 -20.43
CA GLN A 690 11.16 -18.14 -21.10
C GLN A 690 11.27 -17.90 -22.61
N ALA A 691 12.03 -16.89 -23.05
CA ALA A 691 12.26 -16.62 -24.47
C ALA A 691 12.96 -17.79 -25.20
N SER A 692 13.81 -18.55 -24.49
CA SER A 692 14.57 -19.67 -25.06
C SER A 692 13.73 -20.93 -25.33
N ALA A 693 12.53 -21.06 -24.74
CA ALA A 693 11.67 -22.23 -24.89
C ALA A 693 10.89 -22.28 -26.22
N THR A 694 10.81 -21.17 -26.96
CA THR A 694 9.84 -20.99 -28.06
C THR A 694 10.35 -21.39 -29.45
N THR A 695 11.61 -21.85 -29.58
CA THR A 695 12.31 -21.94 -30.88
C THR A 695 12.53 -23.38 -31.41
N THR A 696 11.73 -24.37 -30.99
CA THR A 696 11.91 -25.78 -31.43
C THR A 696 10.69 -26.49 -32.03
N THR A 697 9.88 -25.82 -32.88
CA THR A 697 9.06 -26.52 -33.89
C THR A 697 8.71 -25.66 -35.12
N SER A 698 9.50 -25.76 -36.19
CA SER A 698 9.01 -26.01 -37.58
C SER A 698 10.13 -25.87 -38.61
N SER A 699 10.29 -26.87 -39.48
CA SER A 699 11.29 -26.87 -40.55
C SER A 699 10.66 -27.12 -41.92
N ARG A 700 10.74 -26.14 -42.85
CA ARG A 700 10.67 -26.33 -44.31
C ARG A 700 10.98 -25.05 -45.10
N LYS A 701 12.14 -25.05 -45.78
CA LYS A 701 12.50 -24.54 -47.14
C LYS A 701 11.57 -23.50 -47.82
N SER A 702 12.03 -22.44 -48.52
CA SER A 702 13.37 -22.16 -49.11
C SER A 702 13.57 -20.76 -49.75
N HIS A 703 14.82 -20.26 -49.71
CA HIS A 703 15.61 -19.53 -50.74
C HIS A 703 15.53 -17.98 -50.97
N SER A 704 16.72 -17.34 -50.81
CA SER A 704 17.34 -16.18 -51.53
C SER A 704 16.61 -14.83 -51.62
N SER A 705 17.24 -13.66 -51.45
CA SER A 705 18.68 -13.31 -51.29
C SER A 705 18.88 -11.92 -50.66
N ASP A 706 19.94 -11.78 -49.86
CA ASP A 706 20.77 -10.61 -49.53
C ASP A 706 20.22 -9.18 -49.66
N GLU A 707 20.17 -8.45 -48.54
CA GLU A 707 21.00 -7.24 -48.37
C GLU A 707 21.25 -6.94 -46.86
N VAL A 708 22.43 -6.38 -46.55
CA VAL A 708 22.96 -6.28 -45.18
C VAL A 708 22.56 -4.97 -44.50
N ARG A 709 22.06 -5.04 -43.26
CA ARG A 709 22.08 -3.90 -42.33
C ARG A 709 22.26 -4.37 -40.89
N ASN A 710 23.36 -3.95 -40.26
CA ASN A 710 23.56 -4.08 -38.83
C ASN A 710 22.49 -3.26 -38.11
N THR A 711 21.82 -3.87 -37.15
CA THR A 711 21.00 -3.16 -36.15
C THR A 711 21.31 -3.79 -34.81
N GLU A 712 21.61 -2.94 -33.83
CA GLU A 712 22.01 -3.34 -32.48
C GLU A 712 20.88 -4.10 -31.76
N ILE A 713 21.24 -4.93 -30.79
CA ILE A 713 20.30 -5.68 -29.98
C ILE A 713 19.70 -4.72 -28.94
N THR A 714 18.67 -3.98 -29.34
CA THR A 714 17.78 -3.32 -28.39
C THR A 714 16.84 -4.36 -27.79
N SER A 715 16.71 -4.36 -26.47
CA SER A 715 15.58 -4.96 -25.77
C SER A 715 14.25 -4.53 -26.39
N SER A 716 13.20 -5.34 -26.22
CA SER A 716 11.85 -4.99 -26.65
C SER A 716 11.46 -3.62 -26.07
N PRO A 717 11.07 -2.64 -26.90
CA PRO A 717 10.77 -1.31 -26.41
C PRO A 717 9.50 -1.33 -25.56
N ASP A 718 9.55 -0.69 -24.40
CA ASP A 718 8.36 -0.37 -23.61
C ASP A 718 7.30 0.36 -24.47
N PRO A 719 6.00 0.19 -24.17
CA PRO A 719 4.95 0.90 -24.89
C PRO A 719 5.21 2.42 -24.85
N PRO A 720 5.01 3.15 -25.96
CA PRO A 720 5.34 4.57 -26.04
C PRO A 720 4.51 5.37 -25.04
N LEU A 721 5.19 5.89 -24.01
CA LEU A 721 4.58 6.70 -22.95
C LEU A 721 3.97 7.98 -23.53
N SER A 722 2.92 8.47 -22.89
CA SER A 722 2.27 9.72 -23.31
C SER A 722 3.22 10.91 -23.10
N ASP A 723 3.31 11.78 -24.11
CA ASP A 723 3.95 13.09 -23.99
C ASP A 723 3.05 14.20 -24.55
N GLY A 724 3.33 15.45 -24.15
CA GLY A 724 2.61 16.64 -24.61
C GLY A 724 2.95 17.91 -23.82
N GLY A 725 1.97 18.82 -23.72
CA GLY A 725 2.13 20.13 -23.10
C GLY A 725 2.49 20.09 -21.60
N SER A 726 3.16 21.14 -21.12
CA SER A 726 3.61 21.26 -19.72
C SER A 726 2.54 21.67 -18.72
N LYS A 727 1.31 21.94 -19.18
CA LYS A 727 0.26 22.61 -18.39
C LYS A 727 -0.83 21.64 -17.99
N TYR A 728 -1.21 21.73 -16.73
CA TYR A 728 -2.10 20.80 -16.07
C TYR A 728 -3.22 21.52 -15.29
N GLU A 729 -4.40 20.91 -15.27
CA GLU A 729 -5.58 21.31 -14.49
C GLU A 729 -5.78 20.32 -13.34
N LEU A 730 -5.98 20.80 -12.10
CA LEU A 730 -6.32 19.92 -10.97
C LEU A 730 -7.73 19.36 -11.14
N PHE A 731 -7.90 18.05 -10.97
CA PHE A 731 -9.21 17.39 -11.07
C PHE A 731 -9.58 16.54 -9.85
N ALA A 732 -8.59 16.02 -9.12
CA ALA A 732 -8.84 15.31 -7.86
C ALA A 732 -7.70 15.56 -6.87
N PHE A 733 -7.97 15.40 -5.58
CA PHE A 733 -6.95 15.37 -4.54
C PHE A 733 -7.40 14.53 -3.35
N ILE A 734 -6.45 13.84 -2.71
CA ILE A 734 -6.64 13.04 -1.50
C ILE A 734 -6.01 13.79 -0.33
N SER A 735 -6.77 13.97 0.74
CA SER A 735 -6.32 14.64 1.97
C SER A 735 -6.21 13.64 3.12
N HIS A 736 -5.07 13.65 3.81
CA HIS A 736 -4.86 12.90 5.04
C HIS A 736 -5.20 13.76 6.26
N MET A 737 -6.19 13.36 7.05
CA MET A 737 -6.74 14.06 8.19
C MET A 737 -6.23 13.46 9.51
N GLY A 738 -5.31 14.12 10.22
CA GLY A 738 -4.70 13.55 11.41
C GLY A 738 -3.30 14.08 11.67
N LYS A 739 -2.82 13.98 12.92
CA LYS A 739 -1.50 14.48 13.35
C LYS A 739 -0.42 13.41 13.44
N SER A 740 -0.82 12.14 13.53
CA SER A 740 0.05 10.96 13.55
C SER A 740 0.42 10.55 12.12
N THR A 741 1.46 9.74 11.99
CA THR A 741 1.73 8.93 10.77
C THR A 741 0.93 7.64 10.77
N ASN A 742 0.56 7.15 11.95
CA ASN A 742 -0.06 5.83 12.13
C ASN A 742 -1.58 5.92 12.22
N ASP A 743 -2.12 7.13 12.47
CA ASP A 743 -3.54 7.39 12.68
C ASP A 743 -4.00 8.69 12.01
N GLY A 744 -5.09 8.56 11.27
CA GLY A 744 -5.83 9.65 10.65
C GLY A 744 -7.02 9.12 9.87
N HIS A 745 -7.39 9.84 8.81
CA HIS A 745 -8.49 9.47 7.92
C HIS A 745 -8.29 10.07 6.54
N TYR A 746 -8.66 9.34 5.49
CA TYR A 746 -8.53 9.78 4.11
C TYR A 746 -9.87 10.18 3.52
N VAL A 747 -9.91 11.38 2.94
CA VAL A 747 -11.04 11.86 2.13
C VAL A 747 -10.52 12.31 0.77
N VAL A 748 -11.36 12.20 -0.24
CA VAL A 748 -11.01 12.58 -1.62
C VAL A 748 -12.02 13.59 -2.16
N HIS A 749 -11.51 14.60 -2.84
CA HIS A 749 -12.29 15.59 -3.56
C HIS A 749 -12.07 15.40 -5.05
N ILE A 750 -13.14 15.31 -5.84
CA ILE A 750 -13.09 15.08 -7.29
C ILE A 750 -14.03 16.06 -8.00
N LYS A 751 -13.56 16.66 -9.09
CA LYS A 751 -14.33 17.57 -9.93
C LYS A 751 -15.36 16.79 -10.78
N ARG A 752 -16.64 17.18 -10.71
CA ARG A 752 -17.76 16.43 -11.31
C ARG A 752 -17.60 16.12 -12.80
N SER A 753 -16.93 16.98 -13.58
CA SER A 753 -16.66 16.74 -15.01
C SER A 753 -15.83 15.49 -15.31
N PHE A 754 -15.15 14.93 -14.31
CA PHE A 754 -14.33 13.71 -14.41
C PHE A 754 -15.04 12.46 -13.90
N LEU A 755 -16.21 12.58 -13.24
CA LEU A 755 -16.98 11.43 -12.78
C LEU A 755 -17.79 10.81 -13.92
N ALA A 756 -18.08 9.51 -13.84
CA ALA A 756 -18.92 8.81 -14.81
C ALA A 756 -20.33 9.43 -14.88
N LYS A 757 -20.86 9.65 -16.08
CA LYS A 757 -22.24 10.16 -16.27
C LYS A 757 -23.26 9.03 -16.46
N CYS A 758 -22.82 7.90 -16.99
CA CYS A 758 -23.51 6.62 -17.07
C CYS A 758 -22.47 5.57 -17.50
N ILE A 759 -22.88 4.29 -17.57
CA ILE A 759 -22.14 3.29 -18.33
C ILE A 759 -22.60 3.34 -19.79
N PRO A 760 -21.70 3.30 -20.79
CA PRO A 760 -22.09 3.31 -22.19
C PRO A 760 -23.03 2.15 -22.54
N HIS A 761 -24.04 2.42 -23.37
CA HIS A 761 -25.08 1.47 -23.81
C HIS A 761 -26.04 0.95 -22.72
N GLU A 762 -25.84 1.30 -21.46
CA GLU A 762 -26.78 1.01 -20.37
C GLU A 762 -27.70 2.22 -20.08
N PRO A 763 -28.99 1.99 -19.76
CA PRO A 763 -29.86 3.07 -19.33
C PRO A 763 -29.43 3.58 -17.94
N PRO A 764 -29.27 4.89 -17.73
CA PRO A 764 -28.92 5.42 -16.41
C PRO A 764 -29.98 5.04 -15.37
N VAL A 765 -29.55 4.42 -14.27
CA VAL A 765 -30.45 3.87 -13.25
C VAL A 765 -30.90 4.98 -12.31
N TYR A 766 -32.14 5.43 -12.49
CA TYR A 766 -32.82 6.35 -11.59
C TYR A 766 -33.76 5.57 -10.65
N HIS A 767 -33.45 5.56 -9.35
CA HIS A 767 -34.31 4.91 -8.36
C HIS A 767 -35.65 5.63 -8.20
N VAL A 768 -36.73 4.87 -8.29
CA VAL A 768 -38.11 5.39 -8.27
C VAL A 768 -38.39 6.10 -6.94
N GLY A 769 -38.52 7.43 -7.00
CA GLY A 769 -38.76 8.29 -5.83
C GLY A 769 -37.56 9.15 -5.40
N SER A 770 -36.36 8.92 -5.94
CA SER A 770 -35.26 9.89 -5.84
C SER A 770 -35.46 11.04 -6.86
N PRO A 771 -35.31 12.31 -6.46
CA PRO A 771 -35.24 13.41 -7.43
C PRO A 771 -33.98 13.30 -8.32
N ILE A 772 -33.95 14.04 -9.43
CA ILE A 772 -32.76 14.08 -10.29
C ILE A 772 -31.65 14.89 -9.58
N CYS A 773 -30.48 14.29 -9.39
CA CYS A 773 -29.32 14.95 -8.80
C CYS A 773 -28.66 15.91 -9.80
N GLY A 774 -29.20 17.13 -9.90
CA GLY A 774 -28.63 18.22 -10.68
C GLY A 774 -27.27 18.71 -10.15
N GLY A 775 -26.66 19.67 -10.83
CA GLY A 775 -25.40 20.29 -10.46
C GLY A 775 -24.57 20.68 -11.68
N SER A 776 -23.45 21.36 -11.45
CA SER A 776 -22.55 21.83 -12.51
C SER A 776 -21.40 20.84 -12.74
N ASP A 777 -21.00 20.61 -13.99
CA ASP A 777 -19.77 19.86 -14.31
C ASP A 777 -18.52 20.47 -13.66
N LYS A 778 -18.55 21.76 -13.27
CA LYS A 778 -17.46 22.44 -12.54
C LYS A 778 -17.49 22.25 -11.02
N GLU A 779 -18.55 21.68 -10.44
CA GLU A 779 -18.64 21.52 -8.99
C GLU A 779 -17.67 20.43 -8.49
N TRP A 780 -17.21 20.59 -7.26
CA TRP A 780 -16.36 19.60 -6.59
C TRP A 780 -17.24 18.70 -5.72
N ILE A 781 -16.90 17.42 -5.68
CA ILE A 781 -17.60 16.38 -4.92
C ILE A 781 -16.63 15.82 -3.88
N ILE A 782 -17.00 15.87 -2.60
CA ILE A 782 -16.29 15.17 -1.53
C ILE A 782 -16.83 13.75 -1.41
N PHE A 783 -15.93 12.78 -1.38
CA PHE A 783 -16.20 11.39 -1.01
C PHE A 783 -15.50 11.11 0.31
N ASN A 784 -16.31 10.81 1.33
CA ASN A 784 -15.88 10.43 2.66
C ASN A 784 -16.59 9.11 3.00
N ASP A 785 -15.98 8.00 2.57
CA ASP A 785 -16.55 6.66 2.60
C ASP A 785 -17.99 6.61 2.00
N GLU A 786 -19.01 6.36 2.83
CA GLU A 786 -20.42 6.28 2.43
C GLU A 786 -21.05 7.65 2.13
N LYS A 787 -20.40 8.75 2.57
CA LYS A 787 -20.90 10.11 2.43
C LYS A 787 -20.38 10.72 1.14
N VAL A 788 -21.30 11.07 0.23
CA VAL A 788 -20.99 11.75 -1.03
C VAL A 788 -21.78 13.06 -1.06
N ALA A 789 -21.08 14.17 -1.18
CA ALA A 789 -21.67 15.50 -1.11
C ALA A 789 -20.97 16.50 -2.03
N LYS A 790 -21.66 17.60 -2.37
CA LYS A 790 -21.04 18.76 -3.00
C LYS A 790 -20.12 19.44 -1.99
N SER A 791 -18.88 19.69 -2.40
CA SER A 791 -17.89 20.53 -1.72
C SER A 791 -18.12 22.00 -2.11
N GLU A 792 -18.16 22.91 -1.14
CA GLU A 792 -18.37 24.35 -1.36
C GLU A 792 -17.03 25.11 -1.38
N CYS A 793 -16.11 24.73 -0.50
CA CYS A 793 -14.75 25.26 -0.39
C CYS A 793 -13.73 24.11 -0.33
N PRO A 794 -13.32 23.53 -1.49
CA PRO A 794 -12.46 22.36 -1.51
C PRO A 794 -11.09 22.65 -0.85
N PRO A 795 -10.68 21.91 0.20
CA PRO A 795 -9.51 22.20 1.03
C PRO A 795 -8.19 21.75 0.38
N HIS A 796 -8.01 22.09 -0.90
CA HIS A 796 -6.89 21.64 -1.75
C HIS A 796 -5.51 21.89 -1.12
N ARG A 797 -5.32 22.98 -0.37
CA ARG A 797 -4.03 23.32 0.26
C ARG A 797 -3.52 22.29 1.28
N HIS A 798 -4.40 21.47 1.82
CA HIS A 798 -4.09 20.43 2.79
C HIS A 798 -3.94 19.04 2.17
N ALA A 799 -4.06 18.91 0.84
CA ALA A 799 -3.97 17.62 0.17
C ALA A 799 -2.59 16.97 0.36
N TYR A 800 -2.61 15.65 0.48
CA TYR A 800 -1.43 14.79 0.52
C TYR A 800 -1.03 14.34 -0.89
N LEU A 801 -2.01 13.88 -1.68
CA LEU A 801 -1.84 13.54 -3.09
C LEU A 801 -2.69 14.47 -3.95
N TYR A 802 -2.10 15.07 -4.98
CA TYR A 802 -2.81 15.82 -6.01
C TYR A 802 -2.85 15.03 -7.32
N PHE A 803 -3.98 15.10 -8.02
CA PHE A 803 -4.16 14.49 -9.33
C PHE A 803 -4.56 15.55 -10.35
N PHE A 804 -3.72 15.63 -11.38
CA PHE A 804 -3.74 16.65 -12.42
C PHE A 804 -3.98 16.00 -13.78
N ARG A 805 -4.76 16.65 -14.67
CA ARG A 805 -4.86 16.26 -16.09
C ARG A 805 -4.19 17.30 -16.97
N ARG A 806 -3.38 16.86 -17.93
CA ARG A 806 -2.78 17.71 -18.97
C ARG A 806 -3.90 18.43 -19.75
N ILE A 807 -3.72 19.72 -20.06
CA ILE A 807 -4.79 20.54 -20.68
C ILE A 807 -5.07 20.12 -22.14
N ASP A 808 -4.06 19.59 -22.82
CA ASP A 808 -4.10 19.11 -24.20
C ASP A 808 -4.43 17.62 -24.33
N ALA A 809 -4.55 16.88 -23.22
CA ALA A 809 -4.98 15.49 -23.24
C ALA A 809 -6.48 15.38 -23.58
N ASP A 810 -6.83 14.35 -24.36
CA ASP A 810 -8.21 14.13 -24.79
C ASP A 810 -9.16 14.01 -23.61
N LYS A 811 -10.27 14.77 -23.67
CA LYS A 811 -11.35 14.75 -22.67
C LYS A 811 -12.37 13.65 -22.95
N SER A 812 -11.96 12.51 -23.51
CA SER A 812 -12.86 11.39 -23.81
C SER A 812 -13.54 10.94 -22.51
N ASN A 813 -14.87 11.03 -22.48
CA ASN A 813 -15.70 10.96 -21.27
C ASN A 813 -16.76 9.87 -21.42
#